data_AF-A0A6B2UH85-F1
#
_entry.id   AF-A0A6B2UH85-F1
#
_cell.length_a   1.000
_cell.length_b   1.000
_cell.length_c   1.000
_cell.angle_alpha   90.00
_cell.angle_beta   90.00
_cell.angle_gamma   90.00
#
_symmetry.space_group_name_H-M   'P 1'
#
loop_
_entity.id
_entity.type
_entity.pdbx_description
1 polymer ?
#
loop_
_entity_poly.entity_id
_entity_poly.type
_entity_poly.pdbx_seq_one_letter_code
_entity_poly.pdbx_strand_id
1 'polypeptide(L)'
;MPQDETGNTEDTQTPSTAPADPGALGSAVRVCLAPLALEHLCEGVVEYVLRGTGPEALAPLYAPGSPKVAKMVAGGGVWAAADVSPVADVHPGWSPDAADAARLTVYGDAPVGVLARFGHVLDAITRAQPGRLDSGAWLATLTDSALTTAGPRSEASRRVGARWDLDLLSEIARAGGVPVRTAARAALAAVLDERPGEYWNSRLHLLGSDAAATFLARHADALGEITVTARAGARRAVALRCARTPEEHAALLAALAVDEDRFVRAEALAALGWLAPGRQVELLVPHLRTAGPEELAAVLRRLADIEGGDAAIEDVLNARGGEPLDAERAQALRRTVERASLTRGPGPVVPVPPVNRPTDADVLAELGSRPAAGRREGSYFWPRIEERLPLIPDVRAVRDALREAGMTDADRRVASLLTTRNAVGRNRLLGAVLTPEDAERWWPLFAERLDLVDEYLDGGYRKGDAHDETVDTTDMTLTILARFPVAPGPLRARLTALALGTSRHRLNARRVLRDDAEALAAARAALNGTGTTAEATVRASAAEWLAGLGEPDVQAPPPGWEFGEDVLSPATRVLPAPTLWWLDRFKEEALAQGVPAPDVDRWLGLARPMLRTAPDGGGPVRGRLGGPLMLPPDVPAPGGASAWDEQLIVTLDFATVPEGATDLPLPPDGKVLLFANADLEPEPEGGAVYAPAGAPVEEREVSLNHYVYEYGTPEKLDADLRRTGDLRLVPGVSLPTTPPEDEMLARHPHAEALREIWSEQTDGGGEWQLGGHADNFDDYGDPVAASAYAEAGKGPADPADWVLLAQWAGFPMAILYWTIPRQDLAAGRFDRVVVQMHSNP
;
A
#
# COMPACT_ATOMS: atom_id res chain seq x y z
N MET A 1 47.28 -19.74 29.08
CA MET A 1 47.61 -19.84 30.52
C MET A 1 46.90 -18.69 31.23
N PRO A 2 46.29 -18.94 32.39
CA PRO A 2 44.85 -19.21 32.42
C PRO A 2 44.10 -18.52 33.58
N GLN A 3 42.77 -18.68 33.55
CA GLN A 3 41.85 -18.87 34.68
C GLN A 3 41.71 -17.76 35.73
N ASP A 4 40.49 -17.26 35.88
CA ASP A 4 39.69 -17.78 36.99
C ASP A 4 38.19 -17.83 36.63
N GLU A 5 37.71 -19.07 36.58
CA GLU A 5 36.31 -19.46 36.65
C GLU A 5 35.87 -19.33 38.11
N THR A 6 34.79 -18.60 38.38
CA THR A 6 33.89 -18.98 39.48
C THR A 6 32.46 -18.88 38.98
N GLY A 7 31.77 -20.02 39.04
CA GLY A 7 30.50 -20.24 38.39
C GLY A 7 29.37 -19.42 38.99
N ASN A 8 28.54 -18.86 38.11
CA ASN A 8 27.16 -18.55 38.43
C ASN A 8 26.34 -19.82 38.17
N THR A 9 26.16 -20.62 39.21
CA THR A 9 25.03 -21.54 39.32
C THR A 9 23.74 -20.75 39.16
N GLU A 10 22.90 -21.24 38.26
CA GLU A 10 21.51 -20.85 38.05
C GLU A 10 20.75 -20.88 39.39
N ASP A 11 20.56 -19.72 40.00
CA ASP A 11 19.42 -19.51 40.89
C ASP A 11 18.24 -19.12 40.02
N THR A 12 17.38 -20.11 39.80
CA THR A 12 16.01 -19.94 39.30
C THR A 12 15.24 -19.11 40.34
N GLN A 13 15.41 -17.79 40.28
CA GLN A 13 14.59 -16.86 41.06
C GLN A 13 13.16 -16.91 40.50
N THR A 14 12.33 -17.69 41.19
CA THR A 14 10.87 -17.62 41.11
C THR A 14 10.46 -16.17 41.37
N PRO A 15 9.58 -15.55 40.57
CA PRO A 15 9.13 -14.20 40.83
C PRO A 15 8.44 -14.16 42.19
N SER A 16 8.99 -13.34 43.10
CA SER A 16 8.46 -13.11 44.43
C SER A 16 7.07 -12.46 44.33
N THR A 17 6.02 -13.24 44.61
CA THR A 17 4.66 -12.77 44.85
C THR A 17 4.56 -12.23 46.28
N ALA A 18 5.13 -11.05 46.53
CA ALA A 18 4.79 -10.29 47.73
C ALA A 18 3.31 -9.82 47.60
N PRO A 19 2.44 -10.08 48.59
CA PRO A 19 1.08 -9.56 48.55
C PRO A 19 1.11 -8.03 48.58
N ALA A 20 0.28 -7.40 47.74
CA ALA A 20 0.09 -5.95 47.73
C ALA A 20 -0.18 -5.44 49.15
N ASP A 21 0.43 -4.31 49.53
CA ASP A 21 0.04 -3.59 50.75
C ASP A 21 -1.46 -3.26 50.64
N PRO A 22 -2.33 -3.85 51.49
CA PRO A 22 -3.76 -3.62 51.42
C PRO A 22 -4.13 -2.13 51.55
N GLY A 23 -3.29 -1.33 52.22
CA GLY A 23 -3.44 0.11 52.31
C GLY A 23 -3.21 0.83 50.98
N ALA A 24 -2.22 0.39 50.20
CA ALA A 24 -1.88 0.97 48.91
C ALA A 24 -2.96 0.71 47.84
N LEU A 25 -3.48 -0.53 47.77
CA LEU A 25 -4.56 -0.87 46.83
C LEU A 25 -5.86 -0.12 47.17
N GLY A 26 -6.21 -0.04 48.46
CA GLY A 26 -7.37 0.73 48.91
C GLY A 26 -7.28 2.21 48.55
N SER A 27 -6.08 2.80 48.69
CA SER A 27 -5.82 4.18 48.26
C SER A 27 -5.95 4.34 46.75
N ALA A 28 -5.39 3.41 45.96
CA ALA A 28 -5.45 3.46 44.50
C ALA A 28 -6.90 3.40 43.98
N VAL A 29 -7.73 2.49 44.51
CA VAL A 29 -9.15 2.39 44.13
C VAL A 29 -9.90 3.70 44.42
N ARG A 30 -9.64 4.35 45.57
CA ARG A 30 -10.25 5.65 45.89
C ARG A 30 -9.84 6.75 44.91
N VAL A 31 -8.56 6.81 44.55
CA VAL A 31 -8.06 7.81 43.58
C VAL A 31 -8.69 7.61 42.20
N CYS A 32 -8.84 6.36 41.74
CA CYS A 32 -9.50 6.06 40.47
C CYS A 32 -10.98 6.48 40.44
N LEU A 33 -11.69 6.32 41.56
CA LEU A 33 -13.14 6.57 41.67
C LEU A 33 -13.49 7.97 42.19
N ALA A 34 -12.49 8.79 42.56
CA ALA A 34 -12.67 10.13 43.13
C ALA A 34 -13.61 11.05 42.32
N PRO A 35 -13.64 11.04 40.97
CA PRO A 35 -14.59 11.86 40.22
C PRO A 35 -16.07 11.60 40.57
N LEU A 36 -16.42 10.39 41.03
CA LEU A 36 -17.78 10.04 41.48
C LEU A 36 -18.20 10.78 42.76
N ALA A 37 -17.27 11.42 43.47
CA ALA A 37 -17.58 12.24 44.64
C ALA A 37 -18.40 13.49 44.26
N LEU A 38 -18.26 13.98 43.02
CA LEU A 38 -19.08 15.07 42.47
C LEU A 38 -20.57 14.69 42.35
N GLU A 39 -20.86 13.39 42.29
CA GLU A 39 -22.22 12.83 42.22
C GLU A 39 -22.62 12.15 43.54
N HIS A 40 -21.81 12.28 44.60
CA HIS A 40 -21.99 11.63 45.91
C HIS A 40 -22.04 10.10 45.88
N LEU A 41 -21.42 9.45 44.89
CA LEU A 41 -21.43 7.99 44.71
C LEU A 41 -20.13 7.30 45.14
N CYS A 42 -19.05 8.04 45.36
CA CYS A 42 -17.69 7.50 45.53
C CYS A 42 -17.56 6.43 46.65
N GLU A 43 -17.93 6.73 47.89
CA GLU A 43 -17.65 5.84 49.04
C GLU A 43 -18.39 4.49 48.95
N GLY A 44 -19.66 4.50 48.54
CA GLY A 44 -20.42 3.26 48.36
C GLY A 44 -19.83 2.37 47.25
N VAL A 45 -19.37 2.98 46.16
CA VAL A 45 -18.75 2.27 45.04
C VAL A 45 -17.36 1.74 45.40
N VAL A 46 -16.56 2.49 46.18
CA VAL A 46 -15.26 2.03 46.71
C VAL A 46 -15.43 0.81 47.61
N GLU A 47 -16.42 0.82 48.52
CA GLU A 47 -16.72 -0.31 49.40
C GLU A 47 -17.17 -1.54 48.61
N TYR A 48 -18.00 -1.35 47.59
CA TYR A 48 -18.36 -2.41 46.65
C TYR A 48 -17.12 -3.00 45.96
N VAL A 49 -16.25 -2.17 45.39
CA VAL A 49 -15.05 -2.66 44.68
C VAL A 49 -14.11 -3.43 45.62
N LEU A 50 -13.80 -2.88 46.78
CA LEU A 50 -12.82 -3.48 47.69
C LEU A 50 -13.36 -4.72 48.41
N ARG A 51 -14.60 -4.68 48.90
CA ARG A 51 -15.15 -5.72 49.80
C ARG A 51 -16.29 -6.54 49.19
N GLY A 52 -16.88 -6.09 48.10
CA GLY A 52 -18.06 -6.72 47.49
C GLY A 52 -19.36 -6.50 48.25
N THR A 53 -19.35 -5.59 49.23
CA THR A 53 -20.52 -5.22 50.03
C THR A 53 -21.27 -4.07 49.37
N GLY A 54 -22.60 -4.04 49.49
CA GLY A 54 -23.43 -2.94 48.99
C GLY A 54 -23.55 -2.86 47.46
N PRO A 55 -23.87 -3.96 46.73
CA PRO A 55 -24.03 -3.92 45.27
C PRO A 55 -25.10 -2.94 44.78
N GLU A 56 -26.06 -2.56 45.63
CA GLU A 56 -27.04 -1.50 45.38
C GLU A 56 -26.40 -0.14 45.05
N ALA A 57 -25.13 0.09 45.44
CA ALA A 57 -24.38 1.29 45.09
C ALA A 57 -24.14 1.45 43.57
N LEU A 58 -24.30 0.38 42.78
CA LEU A 58 -24.21 0.46 41.31
C LEU A 58 -25.51 0.97 40.66
N ALA A 59 -26.66 0.82 41.33
CA ALA A 59 -27.95 1.18 40.74
C ALA A 59 -28.02 2.64 40.24
N PRO A 60 -27.50 3.64 40.97
CA PRO A 60 -27.47 5.03 40.50
C PRO A 60 -26.58 5.26 39.26
N LEU A 61 -25.53 4.44 39.06
CA LEU A 61 -24.59 4.59 37.94
C LEU A 61 -25.24 4.24 36.58
N TYR A 62 -26.32 3.46 36.58
CA TYR A 62 -27.08 3.15 35.36
C TYR A 62 -28.04 4.26 34.92
N ALA A 63 -28.23 5.30 35.74
CA ALA A 63 -28.98 6.49 35.36
C ALA A 63 -28.08 7.44 34.52
N PRO A 64 -28.64 8.30 33.66
CA PRO A 64 -27.85 9.28 32.91
C PRO A 64 -27.08 10.22 33.86
N GLY A 65 -25.79 9.96 34.06
CA GLY A 65 -24.86 10.79 34.82
C GLY A 65 -24.07 11.77 33.95
N SER A 66 -23.10 12.47 34.52
CA SER A 66 -22.22 13.36 33.75
C SER A 66 -21.30 12.55 32.83
N PRO A 67 -21.37 12.72 31.48
CA PRO A 67 -20.48 12.02 30.55
C PRO A 67 -19.00 12.31 30.83
N LYS A 68 -18.73 13.49 31.38
CA LYS A 68 -17.41 13.95 31.78
C LYS A 68 -16.88 13.18 33.00
N VAL A 69 -17.70 12.99 34.04
CA VAL A 69 -17.33 12.20 35.24
C VAL A 69 -17.10 10.75 34.82
N ALA A 70 -17.98 10.17 34.01
CA ALA A 70 -17.82 8.83 33.48
C ALA A 70 -16.50 8.66 32.72
N LYS A 71 -16.16 9.61 31.83
CA LYS A 71 -14.91 9.60 31.08
C LYS A 71 -13.67 9.76 31.98
N MET A 72 -13.73 10.62 33.01
CA MET A 72 -12.64 10.78 33.98
C MET A 72 -12.36 9.52 34.81
N VAL A 73 -13.39 8.70 35.09
CA VAL A 73 -13.23 7.42 35.80
C VAL A 73 -12.77 6.31 34.83
N ALA A 74 -13.33 6.26 33.62
CA ALA A 74 -13.09 5.19 32.66
C ALA A 74 -11.70 5.20 31.99
N GLY A 75 -11.03 6.36 31.91
CA GLY A 75 -9.69 6.43 31.33
C GLY A 75 -9.04 7.81 31.39
N GLY A 76 -7.78 7.88 30.95
CA GLY A 76 -7.00 9.11 30.84
C GLY A 76 -7.37 9.98 29.64
N GLY A 77 -6.90 11.24 29.65
CA GLY A 77 -7.14 12.23 28.60
C GLY A 77 -6.58 13.59 28.98
N VAL A 78 -6.45 14.51 28.01
CA VAL A 78 -6.06 15.90 28.29
C VAL A 78 -7.30 16.64 28.78
N TRP A 79 -7.26 17.09 30.03
CA TRP A 79 -8.37 17.79 30.69
C TRP A 79 -8.01 19.25 30.94
N ALA A 80 -8.96 20.15 30.74
CA ALA A 80 -8.77 21.55 31.11
C ALA A 80 -8.69 21.69 32.63
N ALA A 81 -7.93 22.69 33.12
CA ALA A 81 -7.80 22.93 34.57
C ALA A 81 -9.16 23.16 35.27
N ALA A 82 -10.10 23.80 34.58
CA ALA A 82 -11.47 24.02 35.05
C ALA A 82 -12.25 22.71 35.27
N ASP A 83 -11.85 21.64 34.60
CA ASP A 83 -12.48 20.33 34.71
C ASP A 83 -11.90 19.51 35.86
N VAL A 84 -10.60 19.65 36.11
CA VAL A 84 -9.85 18.94 37.15
C VAL A 84 -10.09 19.53 38.54
N SER A 85 -10.19 20.86 38.64
CA SER A 85 -10.27 21.58 39.92
C SER A 85 -11.42 21.08 40.84
N PRO A 86 -12.65 20.86 40.36
CA PRO A 86 -13.74 20.37 41.21
C PRO A 86 -13.46 19.00 41.84
N VAL A 87 -12.75 18.11 41.13
CA VAL A 87 -12.37 16.79 41.67
C VAL A 87 -11.26 16.93 42.70
N ALA A 88 -10.29 17.81 42.46
CA ALA A 88 -9.20 18.10 43.39
C ALA A 88 -9.70 18.76 44.69
N ASP A 89 -10.78 19.56 44.64
CA ASP A 89 -11.40 20.17 45.82
C ASP A 89 -12.03 19.13 46.76
N VAL A 90 -12.68 18.10 46.19
CA VAL A 90 -13.29 17.01 46.97
C VAL A 90 -12.31 15.89 47.31
N HIS A 91 -11.23 15.75 46.55
CA HIS A 91 -10.14 14.81 46.78
C HIS A 91 -8.77 15.50 46.60
N PRO A 92 -8.23 16.16 47.65
CA PRO A 92 -6.97 16.88 47.57
C PRO A 92 -5.82 16.05 46.99
N GLY A 93 -5.07 16.62 46.06
CA GLY A 93 -3.96 15.95 45.37
C GLY A 93 -4.37 15.07 44.19
N TRP A 94 -5.65 15.03 43.82
CA TRP A 94 -6.10 14.34 42.61
C TRP A 94 -5.63 15.06 41.34
N SER A 95 -5.14 14.29 40.37
CA SER A 95 -4.83 14.74 39.01
C SER A 95 -5.04 13.58 38.02
N PRO A 96 -5.14 13.85 36.71
CA PRO A 96 -5.20 12.80 35.70
C PRO A 96 -4.01 11.82 35.79
N ASP A 97 -2.79 12.33 35.98
CA ASP A 97 -1.57 11.51 36.12
C ASP A 97 -1.61 10.63 37.39
N ALA A 98 -2.13 11.17 38.50
CA ALA A 98 -2.29 10.41 39.73
C ALA A 98 -3.36 9.32 39.59
N ALA A 99 -4.43 9.59 38.84
CA ALA A 99 -5.45 8.60 38.50
C ALA A 99 -4.89 7.49 37.60
N ASP A 100 -4.09 7.82 36.59
CA ASP A 100 -3.43 6.83 35.72
C ASP A 100 -2.42 5.97 36.50
N ALA A 101 -1.62 6.57 37.39
CA ALA A 101 -0.74 5.82 38.27
C ALA A 101 -1.51 4.86 39.20
N ALA A 102 -2.63 5.33 39.78
CA ALA A 102 -3.50 4.51 40.61
C ALA A 102 -4.14 3.37 39.82
N ARG A 103 -4.57 3.61 38.58
CA ARG A 103 -5.08 2.56 37.67
C ARG A 103 -4.03 1.50 37.41
N LEU A 104 -2.77 1.89 37.15
CA LEU A 104 -1.67 0.93 36.98
C LEU A 104 -1.47 0.06 38.24
N THR A 105 -1.62 0.62 39.45
CA THR A 105 -1.62 -0.17 40.69
C THR A 105 -2.81 -1.12 40.77
N VAL A 106 -4.03 -0.66 40.44
CA VAL A 106 -5.22 -1.53 40.45
C VAL A 106 -5.06 -2.67 39.45
N TYR A 107 -4.73 -2.40 38.20
CA TYR A 107 -4.56 -3.43 37.16
C TYR A 107 -3.33 -4.31 37.40
N GLY A 108 -2.29 -3.78 38.03
CA GLY A 108 -1.04 -4.48 38.31
C GLY A 108 -1.13 -5.41 39.52
N ASP A 109 -1.83 -5.00 40.59
CA ASP A 109 -1.70 -5.64 41.91
C ASP A 109 -3.03 -6.14 42.51
N ALA A 110 -4.20 -5.72 42.00
CA ALA A 110 -5.49 -6.07 42.62
C ALA A 110 -5.87 -7.57 42.43
N PRO A 111 -6.47 -8.24 43.42
CA PRO A 111 -7.02 -9.60 43.25
C PRO A 111 -8.14 -9.67 42.20
N VAL A 112 -8.33 -10.84 41.58
CA VAL A 112 -9.33 -11.05 40.50
C VAL A 112 -10.75 -10.63 40.87
N GLY A 113 -11.17 -10.83 42.13
CA GLY A 113 -12.49 -10.40 42.61
C GLY A 113 -12.64 -8.88 42.69
N VAL A 114 -11.57 -8.15 42.99
CA VAL A 114 -11.55 -6.69 42.97
C VAL A 114 -11.59 -6.19 41.54
N LEU A 115 -10.81 -6.78 40.63
CA LEU A 115 -10.83 -6.46 39.20
C LEU A 115 -12.20 -6.67 38.58
N ALA A 116 -12.86 -7.80 38.89
CA ALA A 116 -14.21 -8.08 38.38
C ALA A 116 -15.23 -7.02 38.81
N ARG A 117 -15.24 -6.64 40.10
CA ARG A 117 -16.14 -5.59 40.60
C ARG A 117 -15.78 -4.22 40.05
N PHE A 118 -14.50 -3.91 39.89
CA PHE A 118 -14.06 -2.68 39.24
C PHE A 118 -14.54 -2.61 37.78
N GLY A 119 -14.48 -3.73 37.05
CA GLY A 119 -15.03 -3.84 35.70
C GLY A 119 -16.55 -3.59 35.63
N HIS A 120 -17.31 -4.11 36.59
CA HIS A 120 -18.75 -3.81 36.70
C HIS A 120 -19.03 -2.32 36.93
N VAL A 121 -18.20 -1.63 37.72
CA VAL A 121 -18.31 -0.17 37.89
C VAL A 121 -18.03 0.57 36.58
N LEU A 122 -16.93 0.23 35.89
CA LEU A 122 -16.56 0.83 34.61
C LEU A 122 -17.65 0.64 33.55
N ASP A 123 -18.26 -0.53 33.52
CA ASP A 123 -19.35 -0.84 32.60
C ASP A 123 -20.63 -0.06 32.92
N ALA A 124 -20.98 0.04 34.22
CA ALA A 124 -22.15 0.79 34.66
C ALA A 124 -22.09 2.27 34.25
N ILE A 125 -20.91 2.90 34.35
CA ILE A 125 -20.73 4.32 34.03
C ILE A 125 -20.54 4.61 32.54
N THR A 126 -20.12 3.64 31.73
CA THR A 126 -19.81 3.87 30.31
C THR A 126 -20.97 3.57 29.36
N ARG A 127 -22.02 2.87 29.81
CA ARG A 127 -23.18 2.54 28.96
C ARG A 127 -24.23 3.64 28.93
N ALA A 128 -24.54 4.11 27.71
CA ALA A 128 -25.62 5.07 27.46
C ALA A 128 -27.03 4.45 27.34
N GLN A 129 -27.21 3.14 27.53
CA GLN A 129 -28.54 2.50 27.52
C GLN A 129 -28.71 1.43 28.62
N PRO A 130 -29.73 1.56 29.49
CA PRO A 130 -30.12 0.51 30.42
C PRO A 130 -30.94 -0.56 29.68
N GLY A 131 -30.53 -1.84 29.76
CA GLY A 131 -31.42 -2.93 29.31
C GLY A 131 -30.78 -4.23 28.80
N ARG A 132 -29.46 -4.34 28.67
CA ARG A 132 -28.83 -5.60 28.25
C ARG A 132 -27.54 -5.85 29.02
N LEU A 133 -27.63 -6.49 30.19
CA LEU A 133 -26.48 -7.15 30.80
C LEU A 133 -26.11 -8.36 29.92
N ASP A 134 -25.51 -8.09 28.76
CA ASP A 134 -24.83 -9.15 28.04
C ASP A 134 -23.65 -9.56 28.91
N SER A 135 -23.63 -10.83 29.32
CA SER A 135 -22.86 -11.36 30.46
C SER A 135 -21.33 -11.19 30.38
N GLY A 136 -20.79 -10.59 29.31
CA GLY A 136 -19.37 -10.36 29.08
C GLY A 136 -18.96 -8.94 28.66
N ALA A 137 -19.86 -7.99 28.41
CA ALA A 137 -19.48 -6.66 27.91
C ALA A 137 -18.68 -5.81 28.92
N TRP A 138 -18.91 -6.02 30.22
CA TRP A 138 -18.11 -5.38 31.28
C TRP A 138 -16.64 -5.83 31.27
N LEU A 139 -16.37 -7.07 30.87
CA LEU A 139 -15.02 -7.63 30.79
C LEU A 139 -14.24 -7.00 29.64
N ALA A 140 -14.89 -6.74 28.51
CA ALA A 140 -14.33 -5.98 27.39
C ALA A 140 -13.92 -4.56 27.82
N THR A 141 -14.81 -3.83 28.50
CA THR A 141 -14.56 -2.48 29.02
C THR A 141 -13.38 -2.46 30.00
N LEU A 142 -13.33 -3.42 30.92
CA LEU A 142 -12.22 -3.55 31.87
C LEU A 142 -10.89 -3.80 31.17
N THR A 143 -10.89 -4.70 30.18
CA THR A 143 -9.68 -5.08 29.44
C THR A 143 -9.15 -3.89 28.64
N ASP A 144 -10.02 -3.17 27.95
CA ASP A 144 -9.65 -1.98 27.19
C ASP A 144 -9.05 -0.90 28.10
N SER A 145 -9.69 -0.63 29.24
CA SER A 145 -9.19 0.32 30.23
C SER A 145 -7.80 -0.06 30.77
N ALA A 146 -7.56 -1.35 31.01
CA ALA A 146 -6.24 -1.83 31.46
C ALA A 146 -5.16 -1.66 30.37
N LEU A 147 -5.45 -2.03 29.12
CA LEU A 147 -4.48 -1.99 28.02
C LEU A 147 -4.19 -0.56 27.56
N THR A 148 -5.19 0.32 27.52
CA THR A 148 -4.99 1.73 27.19
C THR A 148 -4.17 2.46 28.24
N THR A 149 -4.35 2.14 29.53
CA THR A 149 -3.55 2.72 30.62
C THR A 149 -2.10 2.20 30.60
N ALA A 150 -1.87 0.95 30.19
CA ALA A 150 -0.56 0.28 30.23
C ALA A 150 0.42 0.64 29.09
N GLY A 151 0.35 1.86 28.53
CA GLY A 151 1.22 2.30 27.43
C GLY A 151 2.74 2.12 27.67
N PRO A 152 3.60 2.11 26.63
CA PRO A 152 4.95 1.51 26.65
C PRO A 152 6.03 2.27 27.44
N ARG A 153 5.68 3.18 28.35
CA ARG A 153 6.59 4.22 28.87
C ARG A 153 7.10 4.00 30.30
N SER A 154 6.48 3.12 31.12
CA SER A 154 6.84 2.94 32.53
C SER A 154 7.04 1.47 32.96
N GLU A 155 7.75 1.24 34.07
CA GLU A 155 7.88 -0.11 34.67
C GLU A 155 6.54 -0.67 35.17
N ALA A 156 5.69 0.18 35.76
CA ALA A 156 4.34 -0.21 36.18
C ALA A 156 3.48 -0.64 34.98
N SER A 157 3.58 0.07 33.85
CA SER A 157 2.91 -0.30 32.60
C SER A 157 3.40 -1.66 32.07
N ARG A 158 4.70 -1.92 32.09
CA ARG A 158 5.26 -3.24 31.71
C ARG A 158 4.78 -4.37 32.62
N ARG A 159 4.64 -4.11 33.92
CA ARG A 159 4.07 -5.07 34.89
C ARG A 159 2.62 -5.41 34.57
N VAL A 160 1.79 -4.40 34.28
CA VAL A 160 0.41 -4.61 33.83
C VAL A 160 0.39 -5.41 32.53
N GLY A 161 1.17 -5.02 31.52
CA GLY A 161 1.24 -5.75 30.24
C GLY A 161 1.67 -7.22 30.39
N ALA A 162 2.59 -7.53 31.32
CA ALA A 162 3.03 -8.90 31.58
C ALA A 162 2.00 -9.74 32.37
N ARG A 163 1.15 -9.10 33.17
CA ARG A 163 0.14 -9.76 34.00
C ARG A 163 -1.13 -10.11 33.22
N TRP A 164 -1.51 -9.30 32.25
CA TRP A 164 -2.79 -9.45 31.55
C TRP A 164 -2.69 -10.45 30.39
N ASP A 165 -3.35 -11.59 30.56
CA ASP A 165 -3.47 -12.66 29.55
C ASP A 165 -4.89 -13.31 29.56
N LEU A 166 -5.11 -14.29 28.67
CA LEU A 166 -6.42 -14.96 28.52
C LEU A 166 -6.81 -15.84 29.71
N ASP A 167 -5.83 -16.41 30.42
CA ASP A 167 -6.08 -17.20 31.64
C ASP A 167 -6.57 -16.27 32.76
N LEU A 168 -5.92 -15.12 32.97
CA LEU A 168 -6.36 -14.10 33.93
C LEU A 168 -7.75 -13.56 33.58
N LEU A 169 -8.03 -13.24 32.31
CA LEU A 169 -9.36 -12.78 31.89
C LEU A 169 -10.44 -13.83 32.19
N SER A 170 -10.13 -15.11 31.99
CA SER A 170 -11.03 -16.21 32.33
C SER A 170 -11.25 -16.31 33.84
N GLU A 171 -10.24 -16.08 34.67
CA GLU A 171 -10.38 -16.03 36.13
C GLU A 171 -11.22 -14.83 36.59
N ILE A 172 -10.99 -13.65 36.02
CA ILE A 172 -11.77 -12.44 36.28
C ILE A 172 -13.23 -12.67 35.90
N ALA A 173 -13.51 -13.28 34.74
CA ALA A 173 -14.86 -13.63 34.31
C ALA A 173 -15.57 -14.51 35.36
N ARG A 174 -14.90 -15.56 35.86
CA ARG A 174 -15.45 -16.43 36.91
C ARG A 174 -15.75 -15.65 38.19
N ALA A 175 -14.82 -14.81 38.62
CA ALA A 175 -14.99 -13.98 39.82
C ALA A 175 -16.12 -12.95 39.65
N GLY A 176 -16.39 -12.51 38.43
CA GLY A 176 -17.48 -11.61 38.05
C GLY A 176 -18.85 -12.27 37.87
N GLY A 177 -18.96 -13.58 38.10
CA GLY A 177 -20.23 -14.31 38.04
C GLY A 177 -20.48 -15.09 36.75
N VAL A 178 -19.52 -15.13 35.81
CA VAL A 178 -19.63 -15.99 34.62
C VAL A 178 -19.43 -17.46 35.02
N PRO A 179 -20.33 -18.39 34.61
CA PRO A 179 -20.16 -19.80 34.91
C PRO A 179 -18.80 -20.36 34.46
N VAL A 180 -18.21 -21.25 35.25
CA VAL A 180 -16.87 -21.82 34.98
C VAL A 180 -16.74 -22.39 33.56
N ARG A 181 -17.80 -23.06 33.06
CA ARG A 181 -17.83 -23.67 31.73
C ARG A 181 -17.82 -22.66 30.58
N THR A 182 -18.22 -21.42 30.83
CA THR A 182 -18.31 -20.35 29.82
C THR A 182 -17.32 -19.22 30.06
N ALA A 183 -16.48 -19.30 31.10
CA ALA A 183 -15.51 -18.26 31.42
C ALA A 183 -14.46 -18.04 30.32
N ALA A 184 -13.93 -19.11 29.73
CA ALA A 184 -13.00 -19.02 28.60
C ALA A 184 -13.69 -18.41 27.36
N ARG A 185 -14.95 -18.81 27.10
CA ARG A 185 -15.78 -18.23 26.04
C ARG A 185 -15.98 -16.72 26.27
N ALA A 186 -16.23 -16.28 27.51
CA ALA A 186 -16.39 -14.87 27.85
C ALA A 186 -15.09 -14.08 27.67
N ALA A 187 -13.94 -14.65 28.06
CA ALA A 187 -12.64 -14.02 27.85
C ALA A 187 -12.33 -13.83 26.35
N LEU A 188 -12.57 -14.85 25.52
CA LEU A 188 -12.40 -14.76 24.08
C LEU A 188 -13.36 -13.74 23.45
N ALA A 189 -14.64 -13.74 23.84
CA ALA A 189 -15.61 -12.75 23.38
C ALA A 189 -15.19 -11.33 23.76
N ALA A 190 -14.68 -11.13 24.97
CA ALA A 190 -14.20 -9.83 25.43
C ALA A 190 -12.98 -9.34 24.66
N VAL A 191 -12.13 -10.23 24.11
CA VAL A 191 -10.97 -9.84 23.30
C VAL A 191 -11.36 -9.58 21.84
N LEU A 192 -12.28 -10.38 21.29
CA LEU A 192 -12.68 -10.32 19.87
C LEU A 192 -13.80 -9.32 19.58
N ASP A 193 -14.50 -8.83 20.61
CA ASP A 193 -15.50 -7.79 20.47
C ASP A 193 -14.86 -6.49 19.97
N GLU A 194 -15.42 -5.88 18.93
CA GLU A 194 -14.95 -4.62 18.35
C GLU A 194 -16.01 -3.53 18.61
N ARG A 195 -15.60 -2.32 19.01
CA ARG A 195 -16.53 -1.20 19.15
C ARG A 195 -16.68 -0.44 17.82
N PRO A 196 -17.89 -0.02 17.43
CA PRO A 196 -18.07 0.82 16.25
C PRO A 196 -17.28 2.15 16.40
N GLY A 197 -16.46 2.50 15.40
CA GLY A 197 -15.72 3.76 15.36
C GLY A 197 -14.28 3.73 15.92
N GLU A 198 -13.82 2.59 16.44
CA GLU A 198 -12.41 2.41 16.82
C GLU A 198 -11.62 1.78 15.66
N TYR A 199 -10.61 2.49 15.15
CA TYR A 199 -9.76 1.99 14.06
C TYR A 199 -8.74 0.91 14.50
N TRP A 200 -8.52 0.75 15.82
CA TRP A 200 -7.51 -0.15 16.39
C TRP A 200 -8.04 -0.86 17.64
N ASN A 201 -8.18 -2.19 17.59
CA ASN A 201 -8.57 -2.99 18.75
C ASN A 201 -7.32 -3.43 19.55
N SER A 202 -6.97 -2.65 20.57
CA SER A 202 -5.81 -2.90 21.46
C SER A 202 -5.81 -4.30 22.09
N ARG A 203 -7.00 -4.87 22.32
CA ARG A 203 -7.19 -6.18 22.97
C ARG A 203 -6.64 -7.33 22.15
N LEU A 204 -6.57 -7.21 20.82
CA LEU A 204 -6.01 -8.25 19.95
C LEU A 204 -4.53 -8.52 20.21
N HIS A 205 -3.80 -7.60 20.88
CA HIS A 205 -2.43 -7.85 21.33
C HIS A 205 -2.34 -9.00 22.33
N LEU A 206 -3.38 -9.26 23.12
CA LEU A 206 -3.41 -10.38 24.08
C LEU A 206 -3.33 -11.74 23.40
N LEU A 207 -3.66 -11.83 22.10
CA LEU A 207 -3.55 -13.08 21.34
C LEU A 207 -2.11 -13.38 20.88
N GLY A 208 -1.17 -12.46 21.09
CA GLY A 208 0.18 -12.53 20.52
C GLY A 208 1.21 -13.36 21.30
N SER A 209 0.90 -13.84 22.51
CA SER A 209 1.85 -14.55 23.39
C SER A 209 1.82 -16.07 23.22
N ASP A 210 2.87 -16.76 23.68
CA ASP A 210 2.91 -18.24 23.69
C ASP A 210 1.90 -18.84 24.70
N ALA A 211 1.64 -18.12 25.79
CA ALA A 211 0.55 -18.44 26.73
C ALA A 211 -0.82 -18.36 26.04
N ALA A 212 -1.06 -17.32 25.25
CA ALA A 212 -2.29 -17.19 24.48
C ALA A 212 -2.45 -18.33 23.46
N ALA A 213 -1.39 -18.72 22.75
CA ALA A 213 -1.44 -19.87 21.84
C ALA A 213 -1.86 -21.16 22.57
N THR A 214 -1.30 -21.41 23.76
CA THR A 214 -1.66 -22.56 24.60
C THR A 214 -3.13 -22.49 25.05
N PHE A 215 -3.60 -21.30 25.42
CA PHE A 215 -4.99 -21.08 25.81
C PHE A 215 -5.95 -21.32 24.64
N LEU A 216 -5.64 -20.78 23.45
CA LEU A 216 -6.46 -20.95 22.24
C LEU A 216 -6.58 -22.44 21.88
N ALA A 217 -5.47 -23.19 21.88
CA ALA A 217 -5.47 -24.63 21.61
C ALA A 217 -6.35 -25.40 22.62
N ARG A 218 -6.25 -25.09 23.93
CA ARG A 218 -7.07 -25.71 24.99
C ARG A 218 -8.58 -25.44 24.81
N HIS A 219 -8.94 -24.34 24.15
CA HIS A 219 -10.31 -23.85 24.02
C HIS A 219 -10.75 -23.69 22.56
N ALA A 220 -10.24 -24.53 21.66
CA ALA A 220 -10.47 -24.45 20.21
C ALA A 220 -11.96 -24.45 19.82
N ASP A 221 -12.79 -25.27 20.49
CA ASP A 221 -14.24 -25.31 20.24
C ASP A 221 -14.92 -23.95 20.52
N ALA A 222 -14.63 -23.35 21.68
CA ALA A 222 -15.19 -22.06 22.06
C ALA A 222 -14.68 -20.92 21.17
N LEU A 223 -13.42 -21.01 20.73
CA LEU A 223 -12.84 -20.07 19.76
C LEU A 223 -13.58 -20.12 18.43
N GLY A 224 -13.85 -21.32 17.91
CA GLY A 224 -14.59 -21.50 16.67
C GLY A 224 -16.00 -20.90 16.73
N GLU A 225 -16.74 -21.16 17.81
CA GLU A 225 -18.09 -20.61 18.00
C GLU A 225 -18.15 -19.08 18.00
N ILE A 226 -17.17 -18.41 18.61
CA ILE A 226 -17.15 -16.94 18.73
C ILE A 226 -16.66 -16.29 17.43
N THR A 227 -15.65 -16.90 16.80
CA THR A 227 -14.97 -16.31 15.64
C THR A 227 -15.94 -16.14 14.47
N VAL A 228 -16.88 -17.07 14.26
CA VAL A 228 -17.87 -17.01 13.18
C VAL A 228 -18.73 -15.73 13.25
N THR A 229 -18.99 -15.22 14.45
CA THR A 229 -19.80 -14.00 14.65
C THR A 229 -18.96 -12.73 14.83
N ALA A 230 -17.63 -12.85 14.90
CA ALA A 230 -16.73 -11.71 15.08
C ALA A 230 -16.63 -10.90 13.79
N ARG A 231 -16.21 -9.63 13.87
CA ARG A 231 -15.93 -8.80 12.69
C ARG A 231 -14.70 -9.29 11.94
N ALA A 232 -14.57 -8.91 10.67
CA ALA A 232 -13.48 -9.34 9.79
C ALA A 232 -12.08 -9.08 10.38
N GLY A 233 -11.86 -7.94 11.04
CA GLY A 233 -10.59 -7.61 11.71
C GLY A 233 -10.20 -8.65 12.77
N ALA A 234 -11.11 -8.95 13.69
CA ALA A 234 -10.96 -9.99 14.70
C ALA A 234 -10.80 -11.39 14.08
N ARG A 235 -11.59 -11.77 13.07
CA ARG A 235 -11.45 -13.07 12.38
C ARG A 235 -10.07 -13.24 11.74
N ARG A 236 -9.56 -12.18 11.09
CA ARG A 236 -8.21 -12.14 10.50
C ARG A 236 -7.14 -12.31 11.57
N ALA A 237 -7.28 -11.61 12.70
CA ALA A 237 -6.35 -11.75 13.83
C ALA A 237 -6.36 -13.17 14.40
N VAL A 238 -7.53 -13.80 14.54
CA VAL A 238 -7.62 -15.21 14.99
C VAL A 238 -6.92 -16.14 14.00
N ALA A 239 -7.21 -16.04 12.70
CA ALA A 239 -6.58 -16.86 11.67
C ALA A 239 -5.04 -16.79 11.74
N LEU A 240 -4.51 -15.57 11.86
CA LEU A 240 -3.07 -15.34 12.04
C LEU A 240 -2.49 -16.06 13.27
N ARG A 241 -3.21 -16.05 14.40
CA ARG A 241 -2.71 -16.63 15.66
C ARG A 241 -2.82 -18.16 15.68
N CYS A 242 -3.83 -18.71 15.03
CA CYS A 242 -4.02 -20.15 14.87
C CYS A 242 -2.87 -20.82 14.09
N ALA A 243 -2.09 -20.07 13.29
CA ALA A 243 -0.91 -20.58 12.59
C ALA A 243 0.20 -21.11 13.53
N ARG A 244 0.16 -20.77 14.84
CA ARG A 244 1.10 -21.30 15.84
C ARG A 244 0.82 -22.76 16.21
N THR A 245 -0.44 -23.17 16.19
CA THR A 245 -0.93 -24.52 16.52
C THR A 245 -1.96 -24.94 15.48
N PRO A 246 -1.57 -25.04 14.19
CA PRO A 246 -2.52 -25.15 13.09
C PRO A 246 -3.33 -26.44 13.12
N GLU A 247 -2.78 -27.54 13.67
CA GLU A 247 -3.49 -28.82 13.76
C GLU A 247 -4.69 -28.73 14.71
N GLU A 248 -4.51 -28.08 15.87
CA GLU A 248 -5.57 -27.86 16.87
C GLU A 248 -6.69 -26.94 16.36
N HIS A 249 -6.41 -26.17 15.30
CA HIS A 249 -7.34 -25.20 14.72
C HIS A 249 -7.73 -25.51 13.27
N ALA A 250 -7.40 -26.70 12.78
CA ALA A 250 -7.53 -27.08 11.38
C ALA A 250 -8.96 -26.88 10.83
N ALA A 251 -9.98 -27.27 11.59
CA ALA A 251 -11.38 -27.11 11.19
C ALA A 251 -11.82 -25.63 11.12
N LEU A 252 -11.39 -24.80 12.08
CA LEU A 252 -11.65 -23.37 12.07
C LEU A 252 -10.95 -22.69 10.91
N LEU A 253 -9.68 -23.01 10.68
CA LEU A 253 -8.90 -22.47 9.56
C LEU A 253 -9.50 -22.86 8.20
N ALA A 254 -10.01 -24.09 8.05
CA ALA A 254 -10.72 -24.52 6.84
C ALA A 254 -12.02 -23.72 6.62
N ALA A 255 -12.80 -23.47 7.68
CA ALA A 255 -13.99 -22.64 7.59
C ALA A 255 -13.66 -21.19 7.19
N LEU A 256 -12.59 -20.62 7.76
CA LEU A 256 -12.14 -19.26 7.45
C LEU A 256 -11.46 -19.15 6.07
N ALA A 257 -11.00 -20.26 5.48
CA ALA A 257 -10.44 -20.27 4.13
C ALA A 257 -11.48 -19.91 3.04
N VAL A 258 -12.77 -20.01 3.37
CA VAL A 258 -13.91 -19.62 2.53
C VAL A 258 -14.75 -18.50 3.16
N ASP A 259 -14.16 -17.69 4.03
CA ASP A 259 -14.79 -16.49 4.60
C ASP A 259 -15.15 -15.48 3.50
N GLU A 260 -16.21 -14.70 3.65
CA GLU A 260 -16.58 -13.63 2.70
C GLU A 260 -15.51 -12.54 2.61
N ASP A 261 -14.75 -12.30 3.69
CA ASP A 261 -13.67 -11.31 3.72
C ASP A 261 -12.36 -11.91 3.18
N ARG A 262 -11.83 -11.28 2.13
CA ARG A 262 -10.63 -11.77 1.44
C ARG A 262 -9.37 -11.79 2.31
N PHE A 263 -9.24 -10.88 3.27
CA PHE A 263 -8.06 -10.81 4.12
C PHE A 263 -8.10 -11.89 5.18
N VAL A 264 -9.29 -12.22 5.68
CA VAL A 264 -9.52 -13.39 6.53
C VAL A 264 -9.14 -14.67 5.78
N ARG A 265 -9.66 -14.86 4.55
CA ARG A 265 -9.30 -16.01 3.70
C ARG A 265 -7.79 -16.15 3.50
N ALA A 266 -7.13 -15.05 3.16
CA ALA A 266 -5.69 -15.05 2.89
C ALA A 266 -4.86 -15.49 4.09
N GLU A 267 -5.17 -14.99 5.29
CA GLU A 267 -4.47 -15.42 6.52
C GLU A 267 -4.81 -16.87 6.88
N ALA A 268 -6.07 -17.30 6.72
CA ALA A 268 -6.47 -18.67 7.02
C ALA A 268 -5.77 -19.69 6.10
N LEU A 269 -5.70 -19.43 4.80
CA LEU A 269 -4.98 -20.25 3.84
C LEU A 269 -3.46 -20.27 4.12
N ALA A 270 -2.89 -19.13 4.52
CA ALA A 270 -1.49 -19.05 4.94
C ALA A 270 -1.22 -19.84 6.24
N ALA A 271 -2.19 -19.91 7.16
CA ALA A 271 -2.09 -20.73 8.36
C ALA A 271 -2.21 -22.24 8.05
N LEU A 272 -3.11 -22.63 7.14
CA LEU A 272 -3.17 -24.00 6.60
C LEU A 272 -1.87 -24.39 5.87
N GLY A 273 -1.13 -23.40 5.36
CA GLY A 273 0.31 -23.37 5.03
C GLY A 273 1.20 -24.38 5.72
N TRP A 274 0.97 -24.54 7.01
CA TRP A 274 1.85 -25.23 7.95
C TRP A 274 1.40 -26.65 8.29
N LEU A 275 0.28 -27.11 7.73
CA LEU A 275 -0.20 -28.49 7.86
C LEU A 275 0.45 -29.39 6.80
N ALA A 276 0.45 -30.70 7.04
CA ALA A 276 0.88 -31.66 6.02
C ALA A 276 -0.01 -31.58 4.76
N PRO A 277 0.54 -31.73 3.53
CA PRO A 277 -0.23 -31.60 2.29
C PRO A 277 -1.53 -32.41 2.26
N GLY A 278 -1.49 -33.70 2.62
CA GLY A 278 -2.67 -34.56 2.65
C GLY A 278 -3.76 -34.07 3.61
N ARG A 279 -3.38 -33.45 4.74
CA ARG A 279 -4.32 -32.88 5.70
C ARG A 279 -5.00 -31.64 5.14
N GLN A 280 -4.27 -30.80 4.41
CA GLN A 280 -4.86 -29.64 3.74
C GLN A 280 -5.83 -30.06 2.63
N VAL A 281 -5.49 -31.08 1.83
CA VAL A 281 -6.39 -31.64 0.81
C VAL A 281 -7.70 -32.12 1.46
N GLU A 282 -7.60 -32.91 2.53
CA GLU A 282 -8.77 -33.40 3.27
C GLU A 282 -9.71 -32.27 3.74
N LEU A 283 -9.14 -31.17 4.24
CA LEU A 283 -9.87 -30.03 4.77
C LEU A 283 -10.51 -29.16 3.67
N LEU A 284 -9.83 -29.00 2.52
CA LEU A 284 -10.22 -28.05 1.48
C LEU A 284 -11.09 -28.67 0.38
N VAL A 285 -10.98 -29.97 0.11
CA VAL A 285 -11.79 -30.67 -0.90
C VAL A 285 -13.32 -30.49 -0.71
N PRO A 286 -13.88 -30.54 0.52
CA PRO A 286 -15.31 -30.28 0.73
C PRO A 286 -15.78 -28.93 0.18
N HIS A 287 -14.90 -27.92 0.20
CA HIS A 287 -15.22 -26.56 -0.25
C HIS A 287 -15.26 -26.41 -1.76
N LEU A 288 -14.73 -27.37 -2.54
CA LEU A 288 -14.80 -27.34 -4.01
C LEU A 288 -16.22 -27.35 -4.55
N ARG A 289 -17.21 -27.81 -3.76
CA ARG A 289 -18.62 -27.85 -4.12
C ARG A 289 -19.46 -26.75 -3.47
N THR A 290 -19.03 -26.21 -2.34
CA THR A 290 -19.86 -25.35 -1.49
C THR A 290 -19.42 -23.88 -1.49
N ALA A 291 -18.16 -23.59 -1.81
CA ALA A 291 -17.62 -22.24 -1.82
C ALA A 291 -18.25 -21.38 -2.94
N GLY A 292 -18.42 -20.08 -2.68
CA GLY A 292 -18.76 -19.10 -3.70
C GLY A 292 -17.63 -18.92 -4.72
N PRO A 293 -17.86 -18.20 -5.84
CA PRO A 293 -16.89 -18.11 -6.94
C PRO A 293 -15.51 -17.58 -6.52
N GLU A 294 -15.46 -16.54 -5.68
CA GLU A 294 -14.21 -15.92 -5.22
C GLU A 294 -13.48 -16.78 -4.18
N GLU A 295 -14.25 -17.36 -3.25
CA GLU A 295 -13.75 -18.28 -2.23
C GLU A 295 -13.17 -19.54 -2.89
N LEU A 296 -13.89 -20.08 -3.88
CA LEU A 296 -13.48 -21.23 -4.67
C LEU A 296 -12.16 -20.96 -5.39
N ALA A 297 -11.98 -19.78 -5.99
CA ALA A 297 -10.73 -19.42 -6.64
C ALA A 297 -9.54 -19.46 -5.66
N ALA A 298 -9.73 -19.04 -4.40
CA ALA A 298 -8.70 -19.09 -3.37
C ALA A 298 -8.38 -20.54 -2.94
N VAL A 299 -9.41 -21.38 -2.79
CA VAL A 299 -9.25 -22.81 -2.47
C VAL A 299 -8.55 -23.58 -3.59
N LEU A 300 -8.97 -23.38 -4.85
CA LEU A 300 -8.36 -24.01 -6.02
C LEU A 300 -6.89 -23.66 -6.16
N ARG A 301 -6.55 -22.37 -5.97
CA ARG A 301 -5.18 -21.90 -5.91
C ARG A 301 -4.37 -22.68 -4.88
N ARG A 302 -4.90 -22.82 -3.66
CA ARG A 302 -4.19 -23.54 -2.59
C ARG A 302 -3.99 -25.01 -2.91
N LEU A 303 -5.02 -25.68 -3.41
CA LEU A 303 -4.96 -27.10 -3.77
C LEU A 303 -3.97 -27.36 -4.93
N ALA A 304 -3.88 -26.44 -5.90
CA ALA A 304 -2.92 -26.57 -7.00
C ALA A 304 -1.44 -26.49 -6.55
N ASP A 305 -1.17 -25.86 -5.40
CA ASP A 305 0.19 -25.70 -4.87
C ASP A 305 0.68 -26.87 -4.00
N ILE A 306 -0.20 -27.80 -3.64
CA ILE A 306 0.11 -28.89 -2.70
C ILE A 306 0.05 -30.25 -3.37
N GLU A 307 0.96 -31.14 -2.95
CA GLU A 307 1.02 -32.50 -3.44
C GLU A 307 -0.33 -33.23 -3.26
N GLY A 308 -0.88 -33.74 -4.37
CA GLY A 308 -2.14 -34.48 -4.41
C GLY A 308 -3.41 -33.62 -4.48
N GLY A 309 -3.33 -32.28 -4.40
CA GLY A 309 -4.50 -31.42 -4.46
C GLY A 309 -5.13 -31.35 -5.86
N ASP A 310 -4.31 -31.46 -6.90
CA ASP A 310 -4.72 -31.50 -8.30
C ASP A 310 -5.45 -32.81 -8.68
N ALA A 311 -4.93 -33.96 -8.22
CA ALA A 311 -5.61 -35.24 -8.29
C ALA A 311 -6.97 -35.20 -7.56
N ALA A 312 -7.03 -34.53 -6.41
CA ALA A 312 -8.29 -34.36 -5.68
C ALA A 312 -9.31 -33.48 -6.44
N ILE A 313 -8.85 -32.45 -7.16
CA ILE A 313 -9.70 -31.66 -8.06
C ILE A 313 -10.22 -32.52 -9.22
N GLU A 314 -9.36 -33.34 -9.84
CA GLU A 314 -9.73 -34.29 -10.89
C GLU A 314 -10.77 -35.32 -10.39
N ASP A 315 -10.61 -35.83 -9.17
CA ASP A 315 -11.56 -36.75 -8.54
C ASP A 315 -12.94 -36.11 -8.35
N VAL A 316 -13.00 -34.84 -7.93
CA VAL A 316 -14.27 -34.10 -7.80
C VAL A 316 -14.93 -33.87 -9.16
N LEU A 317 -14.15 -33.59 -10.21
CA LEU A 317 -14.64 -33.46 -11.59
C LEU A 317 -15.21 -34.79 -12.14
N ASN A 318 -14.60 -35.92 -11.75
CA ASN A 318 -14.93 -37.25 -12.27
C ASN A 318 -15.91 -38.06 -11.40
N ALA A 319 -16.27 -37.56 -10.22
CA ALA A 319 -17.10 -38.26 -9.25
C ALA A 319 -18.46 -38.67 -9.84
N ARG A 320 -18.72 -39.98 -9.89
CA ARG A 320 -20.01 -40.55 -10.35
C ARG A 320 -20.95 -40.71 -9.16
N GLY A 321 -22.07 -39.98 -9.14
CA GLY A 321 -23.17 -40.18 -8.17
C GLY A 321 -23.46 -39.04 -7.20
N GLY A 322 -22.91 -37.83 -7.41
CA GLY A 322 -23.32 -36.60 -6.72
C GLY A 322 -24.20 -35.69 -7.59
N GLU A 323 -24.72 -34.60 -7.03
CA GLU A 323 -25.31 -33.52 -7.83
C GLU A 323 -24.27 -32.99 -8.84
N PRO A 324 -24.65 -32.77 -10.11
CA PRO A 324 -23.73 -32.25 -11.11
C PRO A 324 -23.24 -30.86 -10.73
N LEU A 325 -21.95 -30.60 -10.90
CA LEU A 325 -21.38 -29.27 -10.76
C LEU A 325 -22.03 -28.32 -11.78
N ASP A 326 -22.25 -27.07 -11.38
CA ASP A 326 -22.58 -26.02 -12.33
C ASP A 326 -21.45 -25.79 -13.34
N ALA A 327 -21.78 -25.21 -14.50
CA ALA A 327 -20.86 -25.10 -15.63
C ALA A 327 -19.65 -24.22 -15.32
N GLU A 328 -19.85 -23.11 -14.59
CA GLU A 328 -18.79 -22.15 -14.26
C GLU A 328 -17.79 -22.76 -13.28
N ARG A 329 -18.27 -23.43 -12.23
CA ARG A 329 -17.44 -24.18 -11.28
C ARG A 329 -16.68 -25.31 -11.96
N ALA A 330 -17.34 -26.11 -12.80
CA ALA A 330 -16.68 -27.17 -13.55
C ALA A 330 -15.57 -26.61 -14.46
N GLN A 331 -15.79 -25.45 -15.08
CA GLN A 331 -14.79 -24.75 -15.89
C GLN A 331 -13.62 -24.21 -15.04
N ALA A 332 -13.88 -23.68 -13.84
CA ALA A 332 -12.83 -23.23 -12.91
C ALA A 332 -11.93 -24.39 -12.46
N LEU A 333 -12.53 -25.54 -12.12
CA LEU A 333 -11.78 -26.74 -11.74
C LEU A 333 -10.93 -27.27 -12.90
N ARG A 334 -11.50 -27.38 -14.12
CA ARG A 334 -10.74 -27.82 -15.30
C ARG A 334 -9.56 -26.91 -15.63
N ARG A 335 -9.78 -25.59 -15.63
CA ARG A 335 -8.71 -24.60 -15.84
C ARG A 335 -7.58 -24.76 -14.82
N THR A 336 -7.92 -25.04 -13.57
CA THR A 336 -6.91 -25.26 -12.51
C THR A 336 -6.08 -26.51 -12.76
N VAL A 337 -6.73 -27.62 -13.16
CA VAL A 337 -6.05 -28.88 -13.50
C VAL A 337 -5.16 -28.71 -14.74
N GLU A 338 -5.68 -28.06 -15.79
CA GLU A 338 -4.93 -27.76 -17.01
C GLU A 338 -3.68 -26.93 -16.69
N ARG A 339 -3.81 -25.91 -15.84
CA ARG A 339 -2.68 -25.09 -15.37
C ARG A 339 -1.66 -25.90 -14.57
N ALA A 340 -2.10 -26.71 -13.60
CA ALA A 340 -1.22 -27.58 -12.82
C ALA A 340 -0.45 -28.58 -13.71
N SER A 341 -1.07 -29.02 -14.82
CA SER A 341 -0.43 -29.94 -15.76
C SER A 341 0.77 -29.33 -16.50
N LEU A 342 0.87 -27.99 -16.61
CA LEU A 342 2.01 -27.29 -17.20
C LEU A 342 3.33 -27.63 -16.49
N THR A 343 3.27 -27.99 -15.21
CA THR A 343 4.42 -28.30 -14.36
C THR A 343 4.70 -29.81 -14.27
N ARG A 344 3.77 -30.68 -14.71
CA ARG A 344 3.89 -32.16 -14.66
C ARG A 344 4.63 -32.78 -15.87
N GLY A 345 5.21 -31.97 -16.75
CA GLY A 345 5.98 -32.44 -17.92
C GLY A 345 7.35 -33.06 -17.55
N PRO A 346 7.97 -33.84 -18.45
CA PRO A 346 9.25 -34.49 -18.17
C PRO A 346 10.40 -33.47 -18.16
N GLY A 347 10.79 -33.04 -16.95
CA GLY A 347 11.95 -32.18 -16.70
C GLY A 347 11.66 -30.69 -16.88
N PRO A 348 12.57 -29.82 -16.41
CA PRO A 348 12.39 -28.38 -16.57
C PRO A 348 12.40 -28.08 -18.07
N VAL A 349 11.26 -27.61 -18.58
CA VAL A 349 11.05 -27.22 -19.99
C VAL A 349 12.07 -26.16 -20.43
N VAL A 350 12.67 -25.47 -19.45
CA VAL A 350 13.69 -24.43 -19.58
C VAL A 350 14.87 -24.79 -18.67
N PRO A 351 16.14 -24.85 -19.15
CA PRO A 351 17.27 -25.16 -18.28
C PRO A 351 17.43 -24.14 -17.14
N VAL A 352 17.31 -24.58 -15.89
CA VAL A 352 17.40 -23.71 -14.70
C VAL A 352 18.76 -23.90 -14.01
N PRO A 353 19.52 -22.83 -13.71
CA PRO A 353 20.77 -22.92 -12.96
C PRO A 353 20.55 -23.35 -11.50
N PRO A 354 21.59 -23.84 -10.80
CA PRO A 354 21.52 -24.06 -9.36
C PRO A 354 21.22 -22.76 -8.61
N VAL A 355 20.61 -22.86 -7.42
CA VAL A 355 20.24 -21.70 -6.60
C VAL A 355 21.48 -20.90 -6.22
N ASN A 356 21.51 -19.62 -6.61
CA ASN A 356 22.59 -18.70 -6.23
C ASN A 356 22.31 -18.13 -4.84
N ARG A 357 23.03 -18.60 -3.81
CA ARG A 357 22.77 -18.20 -2.43
C ARG A 357 23.38 -16.83 -2.11
N PRO A 358 22.72 -16.01 -1.26
CA PRO A 358 23.31 -14.75 -0.79
C PRO A 358 24.57 -15.02 0.04
N THR A 359 25.54 -14.09 -0.06
CA THR A 359 26.81 -14.15 0.68
C THR A 359 26.86 -13.18 1.86
N ASP A 360 25.92 -12.23 1.92
CA ASP A 360 25.80 -11.25 2.99
C ASP A 360 25.38 -11.92 4.31
N ALA A 361 26.12 -11.62 5.39
CA ALA A 361 25.95 -12.26 6.69
C ALA A 361 24.61 -11.90 7.36
N ASP A 362 24.15 -10.66 7.19
CA ASP A 362 22.88 -10.19 7.77
C ASP A 362 21.70 -10.81 7.03
N VAL A 363 21.79 -10.93 5.70
CA VAL A 363 20.79 -11.65 4.89
C VAL A 363 20.70 -13.12 5.29
N LEU A 364 21.84 -13.79 5.47
CA LEU A 364 21.87 -15.20 5.90
C LEU A 364 21.29 -15.39 7.30
N ALA A 365 21.60 -14.49 8.25
CA ALA A 365 21.03 -14.54 9.60
C ALA A 365 19.50 -14.35 9.59
N GLU A 366 19.01 -13.46 8.74
CA GLU A 366 17.56 -13.23 8.59
C GLU A 366 16.88 -14.42 7.92
N LEU A 367 17.42 -14.97 6.82
CA LEU A 367 16.89 -16.19 6.21
C LEU A 367 16.90 -17.41 7.15
N GLY A 368 17.85 -17.50 8.08
CA GLY A 368 17.90 -18.59 9.06
C GLY A 368 16.91 -18.47 10.22
N SER A 369 16.45 -17.26 10.57
CA SER A 369 15.62 -17.01 11.77
C SER A 369 14.19 -16.56 11.45
N ARG A 370 14.01 -15.80 10.36
CA ARG A 370 12.73 -15.22 9.95
C ARG A 370 11.69 -16.24 9.54
N PRO A 371 11.98 -17.26 8.71
CA PRO A 371 10.94 -18.20 8.28
C PRO A 371 10.19 -18.87 9.45
N ALA A 372 10.87 -19.12 10.58
CA ALA A 372 10.23 -19.58 11.81
C ALA A 372 9.33 -18.50 12.47
N ALA A 373 9.68 -17.22 12.35
CA ALA A 373 8.86 -16.08 12.76
C ALA A 373 7.68 -15.79 11.81
N GLY A 374 7.71 -16.28 10.56
CA GLY A 374 6.61 -16.17 9.60
C GLY A 374 5.28 -16.75 10.13
N ARG A 375 5.33 -17.80 10.98
CA ARG A 375 4.18 -18.34 11.72
C ARG A 375 3.52 -17.34 12.68
N ARG A 376 4.27 -16.33 13.15
CA ARG A 376 3.83 -15.34 14.14
C ARG A 376 3.35 -14.03 13.49
N GLU A 377 3.88 -13.72 12.30
CA GLU A 377 3.76 -12.42 11.62
C GLU A 377 2.83 -12.45 10.39
N GLY A 378 2.55 -13.62 9.81
CA GLY A 378 1.59 -13.76 8.71
C GLY A 378 1.95 -12.91 7.48
N SER A 379 1.00 -12.12 6.96
CA SER A 379 1.28 -11.18 5.86
C SER A 379 2.27 -10.05 6.18
N TYR A 380 2.56 -9.78 7.46
CA TYR A 380 3.52 -8.76 7.91
C TYR A 380 4.96 -9.24 7.99
N PHE A 381 5.23 -10.46 7.51
CA PHE A 381 6.54 -11.10 7.51
C PHE A 381 7.62 -10.37 6.67
N TRP A 382 7.19 -9.73 5.59
CA TRP A 382 8.05 -9.26 4.51
C TRP A 382 8.94 -8.03 4.72
N PRO A 383 8.63 -7.04 5.60
CA PRO A 383 9.32 -5.74 5.61
C PRO A 383 10.86 -5.79 5.59
N ARG A 384 11.51 -6.69 6.35
CA ARG A 384 12.99 -6.78 6.33
C ARG A 384 13.58 -7.67 5.25
N ILE A 385 12.79 -8.56 4.65
CA ILE A 385 13.21 -9.31 3.47
C ILE A 385 13.15 -8.38 2.25
N GLU A 386 12.10 -7.55 2.17
CA GLU A 386 11.94 -6.52 1.14
C GLU A 386 13.12 -5.53 1.13
N GLU A 387 13.47 -4.97 2.30
CA GLU A 387 14.62 -4.05 2.44
C GLU A 387 15.94 -4.64 1.92
N ARG A 388 16.10 -5.97 1.99
CA ARG A 388 17.33 -6.67 1.63
C ARG A 388 17.25 -7.42 0.30
N LEU A 389 16.12 -7.35 -0.40
CA LEU A 389 15.92 -8.06 -1.67
C LEU A 389 17.01 -7.75 -2.73
N PRO A 390 17.54 -6.51 -2.86
CA PRO A 390 18.64 -6.24 -3.79
C PRO A 390 19.91 -7.06 -3.53
N LEU A 391 20.12 -7.50 -2.28
CA LEU A 391 21.25 -8.32 -1.82
C LEU A 391 21.00 -9.83 -2.02
N ILE A 392 19.80 -10.23 -2.42
CA ILE A 392 19.42 -11.62 -2.69
C ILE A 392 19.53 -11.85 -4.20
N PRO A 393 20.55 -12.56 -4.69
CA PRO A 393 20.75 -12.74 -6.13
C PRO A 393 19.77 -13.72 -6.77
N ASP A 394 19.09 -14.55 -5.97
CA ASP A 394 18.11 -15.55 -6.42
C ASP A 394 17.03 -15.72 -5.35
N VAL A 395 15.78 -15.41 -5.68
CA VAL A 395 14.66 -15.46 -4.73
C VAL A 395 14.33 -16.88 -4.28
N ARG A 396 14.81 -17.91 -4.99
CA ARG A 396 14.69 -19.31 -4.55
C ARG A 396 15.40 -19.55 -3.21
N ALA A 397 16.38 -18.73 -2.83
CA ALA A 397 16.97 -18.80 -1.50
C ALA A 397 15.96 -18.47 -0.38
N VAL A 398 15.06 -17.51 -0.62
CA VAL A 398 13.95 -17.18 0.30
C VAL A 398 12.96 -18.34 0.37
N ARG A 399 12.58 -18.88 -0.80
CA ARG A 399 11.71 -20.05 -0.90
C ARG A 399 12.28 -21.26 -0.15
N ASP A 400 13.55 -21.57 -0.34
CA ASP A 400 14.20 -22.71 0.28
C ASP A 400 14.21 -22.56 1.80
N ALA A 401 14.53 -21.37 2.31
CA ALA A 401 14.48 -21.08 3.74
C ALA A 401 13.05 -21.23 4.33
N LEU A 402 12.03 -20.85 3.56
CA LEU A 402 10.62 -21.03 3.93
C LEU A 402 10.20 -22.51 3.95
N ARG A 403 10.67 -23.30 2.98
CA ARG A 403 10.45 -24.76 2.96
C ARG A 403 11.17 -25.46 4.10
N GLU A 404 12.40 -25.07 4.42
CA GLU A 404 13.17 -25.59 5.55
C GLU A 404 12.45 -25.33 6.89
N ALA A 405 11.72 -24.22 7.02
CA ALA A 405 10.87 -23.95 8.19
C ALA A 405 9.53 -24.72 8.20
N GLY A 406 9.19 -25.41 7.11
CA GLY A 406 8.00 -26.25 6.98
C GLY A 406 6.79 -25.61 6.30
N MET A 407 6.95 -24.51 5.56
CA MET A 407 5.86 -23.93 4.77
C MET A 407 5.71 -24.63 3.41
N THR A 408 4.51 -25.13 3.10
CA THR A 408 4.29 -25.96 1.91
C THR A 408 4.06 -25.16 0.62
N ASP A 409 3.63 -23.90 0.68
CA ASP A 409 3.33 -23.02 -0.48
C ASP A 409 4.40 -21.93 -0.71
N ALA A 410 5.64 -22.21 -0.34
CA ALA A 410 6.73 -21.23 -0.36
C ALA A 410 6.91 -20.52 -1.72
N ASP A 411 6.66 -21.20 -2.86
CA ASP A 411 6.80 -20.61 -4.20
C ASP A 411 5.84 -19.43 -4.42
N ARG A 412 4.53 -19.64 -4.24
CA ARG A 412 3.53 -18.59 -4.43
C ARG A 412 3.69 -17.50 -3.38
N ARG A 413 4.08 -17.87 -2.16
CA ARG A 413 4.37 -16.91 -1.10
C ARG A 413 5.51 -15.98 -1.50
N VAL A 414 6.62 -16.51 -2.02
CA VAL A 414 7.71 -15.69 -2.56
C VAL A 414 7.27 -14.91 -3.79
N ALA A 415 6.53 -15.50 -4.73
CA ALA A 415 6.02 -14.77 -5.90
C ALA A 415 5.14 -13.57 -5.52
N SER A 416 4.36 -13.67 -4.44
CA SER A 416 3.50 -12.57 -3.96
C SER A 416 4.26 -11.32 -3.51
N LEU A 417 5.57 -11.40 -3.27
CA LEU A 417 6.42 -10.21 -3.03
C LEU A 417 6.37 -9.23 -4.20
N LEU A 418 6.16 -9.72 -5.42
CA LEU A 418 6.03 -8.87 -6.60
C LEU A 418 4.76 -7.99 -6.55
N THR A 419 3.74 -8.40 -5.79
CA THR A 419 2.43 -7.70 -5.71
C THR A 419 2.06 -7.29 -4.28
N THR A 420 3.01 -7.27 -3.33
CA THR A 420 2.75 -6.85 -1.94
C THR A 420 3.43 -5.52 -1.59
N ARG A 421 2.68 -4.64 -0.90
CA ARG A 421 3.13 -3.29 -0.51
C ARG A 421 4.27 -3.37 0.50
N ASN A 422 5.34 -2.63 0.24
CA ASN A 422 6.43 -2.47 1.18
C ASN A 422 6.01 -1.63 2.41
N ALA A 423 6.51 -1.97 3.59
CA ALA A 423 6.25 -1.17 4.81
C ALA A 423 7.33 -0.11 5.06
N VAL A 424 8.45 -0.15 4.33
CA VAL A 424 9.67 0.61 4.71
C VAL A 424 10.14 1.59 3.63
N GLY A 425 9.46 1.66 2.48
CA GLY A 425 9.88 2.53 1.37
C GLY A 425 8.71 3.17 0.61
N ARG A 426 8.07 4.18 1.20
CA ARG A 426 7.13 5.09 0.52
C ARG A 426 6.00 4.38 -0.27
N ASN A 427 5.34 3.36 0.27
CA ASN A 427 4.16 2.72 -0.35
C ASN A 427 4.38 2.16 -1.78
N ARG A 428 5.54 1.62 -2.14
CA ARG A 428 5.81 1.13 -3.52
C ARG A 428 5.73 -0.39 -3.65
N LEU A 429 5.12 -0.87 -4.74
CA LEU A 429 5.01 -2.30 -5.10
C LEU A 429 6.20 -2.71 -5.99
N LEU A 430 6.91 -3.80 -5.67
CA LEU A 430 8.11 -4.24 -6.41
C LEU A 430 7.84 -4.52 -7.89
N GLY A 431 6.72 -5.20 -8.19
CA GLY A 431 6.34 -5.55 -9.56
C GLY A 431 5.95 -4.36 -10.43
N ALA A 432 5.63 -3.20 -9.84
CA ALA A 432 5.23 -2.01 -10.60
C ALA A 432 6.39 -1.37 -11.38
N VAL A 433 7.63 -1.63 -10.96
CA VAL A 433 8.85 -1.09 -11.57
C VAL A 433 9.90 -2.17 -11.79
N LEU A 434 9.46 -3.42 -11.99
CA LEU A 434 10.37 -4.56 -12.13
C LEU A 434 11.33 -4.33 -13.29
N THR A 435 12.58 -3.99 -12.98
CA THR A 435 13.56 -3.73 -14.02
C THR A 435 13.98 -5.05 -14.68
N PRO A 436 14.50 -4.99 -15.91
CA PRO A 436 15.05 -6.18 -16.54
C PRO A 436 16.19 -6.80 -15.72
N GLU A 437 16.92 -6.03 -14.90
CA GLU A 437 17.96 -6.54 -13.99
C GLU A 437 17.35 -7.23 -12.77
N ASP A 438 16.24 -6.71 -12.23
CA ASP A 438 15.52 -7.36 -11.15
C ASP A 438 14.95 -8.71 -11.58
N ALA A 439 14.45 -8.80 -12.81
CA ALA A 439 13.95 -10.03 -13.40
C ALA A 439 14.97 -11.19 -13.38
N GLU A 440 16.29 -10.91 -13.37
CA GLU A 440 17.33 -11.93 -13.24
C GLU A 440 17.20 -12.76 -11.95
N ARG A 441 16.73 -12.12 -10.86
CA ARG A 441 16.55 -12.77 -9.55
C ARG A 441 15.30 -13.65 -9.49
N TRP A 442 14.33 -13.40 -10.36
CA TRP A 442 12.99 -14.00 -10.33
C TRP A 442 12.79 -15.11 -11.35
N TRP A 443 13.39 -14.99 -12.53
CA TRP A 443 13.15 -15.93 -13.62
C TRP A 443 13.38 -17.40 -13.26
N PRO A 444 14.38 -17.79 -12.42
CA PRO A 444 14.58 -19.19 -12.10
C PRO A 444 13.40 -19.80 -11.34
N LEU A 445 12.75 -19.02 -10.46
CA LEU A 445 11.53 -19.45 -9.75
C LEU A 445 10.38 -19.70 -10.73
N PHE A 446 10.15 -18.76 -11.65
CA PHE A 446 9.07 -18.87 -12.65
C PHE A 446 9.35 -19.94 -13.71
N ALA A 447 10.61 -20.24 -14.02
CA ALA A 447 10.99 -21.35 -14.90
C ALA A 447 10.69 -22.72 -14.27
N GLU A 448 10.77 -22.83 -12.94
CA GLU A 448 10.34 -24.02 -12.19
C GLU A 448 8.82 -24.09 -12.00
N ARG A 449 8.09 -22.97 -12.20
CA ARG A 449 6.66 -22.81 -11.92
C ARG A 449 5.91 -22.13 -13.07
N LEU A 450 5.83 -22.79 -14.24
CA LEU A 450 5.10 -22.28 -15.41
C LEU A 450 3.59 -22.09 -15.13
N ASP A 451 3.05 -22.79 -14.16
CA ASP A 451 1.69 -22.58 -13.66
C ASP A 451 1.52 -21.18 -13.03
N LEU A 452 2.54 -20.67 -12.32
CA LEU A 452 2.54 -19.29 -11.82
C LEU A 452 2.70 -18.28 -12.96
N VAL A 453 3.50 -18.60 -13.99
CA VAL A 453 3.58 -17.74 -15.19
C VAL A 453 2.20 -17.59 -15.82
N ASP A 454 1.49 -18.69 -16.06
CA ASP A 454 0.16 -18.67 -16.67
C ASP A 454 -0.87 -17.90 -15.81
N GLU A 455 -0.81 -18.06 -14.49
CA GLU A 455 -1.66 -17.32 -13.55
C GLU A 455 -1.40 -15.81 -13.59
N TYR A 456 -0.14 -15.37 -13.59
CA TYR A 456 0.18 -13.94 -13.57
C TYR A 456 -0.04 -13.25 -14.93
N LEU A 457 0.01 -14.00 -16.03
CA LEU A 457 -0.45 -13.54 -17.35
C LEU A 457 -1.98 -13.33 -17.42
N ASP A 458 -2.76 -13.88 -16.48
CA ASP A 458 -4.22 -13.67 -16.33
C ASP A 458 -4.57 -12.53 -15.36
N GLY A 459 -3.59 -11.74 -14.92
CA GLY A 459 -3.78 -10.71 -13.88
C GLY A 459 -3.33 -11.14 -12.48
N GLY A 460 -2.91 -12.39 -12.29
CA GLY A 460 -2.32 -12.88 -11.04
C GLY A 460 -3.24 -12.80 -9.82
N TYR A 461 -2.63 -12.74 -8.64
CA TYR A 461 -3.34 -12.45 -7.38
C TYR A 461 -3.49 -10.93 -7.22
N ARG A 462 -4.63 -10.38 -7.68
CA ARG A 462 -5.05 -9.01 -7.35
C ARG A 462 -5.62 -8.99 -5.94
N LYS A 463 -5.00 -8.29 -4.99
CA LYS A 463 -5.71 -7.87 -3.77
C LYS A 463 -6.60 -6.72 -4.24
N GLY A 464 -7.90 -6.92 -4.42
CA GLY A 464 -8.80 -5.91 -5.00
C GLY A 464 -9.00 -4.60 -4.20
N ASP A 465 -7.96 -3.97 -3.66
CA ASP A 465 -7.97 -2.55 -3.38
C ASP A 465 -7.78 -1.83 -4.71
N ALA A 466 -8.50 -0.74 -4.95
CA ALA A 466 -8.32 0.12 -6.14
C ALA A 466 -6.85 0.57 -6.33
N HIS A 467 -6.03 0.51 -5.29
CA HIS A 467 -4.60 0.84 -5.37
C HIS A 467 -3.68 -0.34 -5.72
N ASP A 468 -4.19 -1.57 -5.84
CA ASP A 468 -3.41 -2.76 -6.29
C ASP A 468 -3.40 -2.87 -7.83
N GLU A 469 -4.14 -1.97 -8.50
CA GLU A 469 -4.21 -1.78 -9.95
C GLU A 469 -2.91 -1.19 -10.54
N THR A 470 -1.95 -0.82 -9.69
CA THR A 470 -0.68 -0.24 -10.14
C THR A 470 0.28 -1.30 -10.73
N VAL A 471 0.15 -2.58 -10.38
CA VAL A 471 1.04 -3.65 -10.91
C VAL A 471 0.39 -4.34 -12.10
N ASP A 472 0.94 -4.05 -13.27
CA ASP A 472 0.63 -4.79 -14.48
C ASP A 472 1.33 -6.17 -14.44
N THR A 473 0.65 -7.17 -13.86
CA THR A 473 1.23 -8.51 -13.67
C THR A 473 1.60 -9.18 -14.98
N THR A 474 0.86 -8.90 -16.07
CA THR A 474 1.17 -9.44 -17.40
C THR A 474 2.48 -8.86 -17.91
N ASP A 475 2.67 -7.55 -17.83
CA ASP A 475 3.90 -6.89 -18.25
C ASP A 475 5.12 -7.34 -17.41
N MET A 476 4.92 -7.38 -16.10
CA MET A 476 5.90 -7.90 -15.14
C MET A 476 6.31 -9.34 -15.50
N THR A 477 5.35 -10.24 -15.74
CA THR A 477 5.64 -11.63 -16.10
C THR A 477 6.30 -11.75 -17.46
N LEU A 478 5.95 -10.92 -18.44
CA LEU A 478 6.65 -10.88 -19.72
C LEU A 478 8.10 -10.37 -19.58
N THR A 479 8.35 -9.44 -18.67
CA THR A 479 9.70 -8.98 -18.32
C THR A 479 10.52 -10.10 -17.70
N ILE A 480 9.92 -10.93 -16.83
CA ILE A 480 10.55 -12.14 -16.28
C ILE A 480 10.82 -13.18 -17.37
N LEU A 481 9.83 -13.44 -18.22
CA LEU A 481 9.96 -14.40 -19.33
C LEU A 481 11.04 -14.01 -20.34
N ALA A 482 11.30 -12.72 -20.53
CA ALA A 482 12.37 -12.25 -21.41
C ALA A 482 13.77 -12.64 -20.92
N ARG A 483 13.92 -13.07 -19.66
CA ARG A 483 15.16 -13.61 -19.09
C ARG A 483 15.30 -15.12 -19.24
N PHE A 484 14.28 -15.80 -19.75
CA PHE A 484 14.38 -17.22 -19.99
C PHE A 484 15.37 -17.47 -21.13
N PRO A 485 16.25 -18.49 -21.03
CA PRO A 485 17.17 -18.83 -22.10
C PRO A 485 16.46 -19.29 -23.38
N VAL A 486 15.24 -19.83 -23.26
CA VAL A 486 14.38 -20.26 -24.37
C VAL A 486 12.92 -20.00 -23.99
N ALA A 487 12.10 -19.58 -24.96
CA ALA A 487 10.67 -19.40 -24.74
C ALA A 487 9.99 -20.71 -24.30
N PRO A 488 9.11 -20.68 -23.27
CA PRO A 488 8.47 -21.89 -22.76
C PRO A 488 7.44 -22.43 -23.75
N GLY A 489 7.72 -23.62 -24.31
CA GLY A 489 6.86 -24.28 -25.30
C GLY A 489 5.36 -24.35 -24.93
N PRO A 490 4.99 -24.76 -23.69
CA PRO A 490 3.59 -24.82 -23.28
C PRO A 490 2.83 -23.49 -23.34
N LEU A 491 3.52 -22.34 -23.26
CA LEU A 491 2.91 -21.00 -23.31
C LEU A 491 3.03 -20.33 -24.68
N ARG A 492 3.70 -20.97 -25.66
CA ARG A 492 4.00 -20.37 -26.97
C ARG A 492 2.75 -19.83 -27.66
N ALA A 493 1.67 -20.60 -27.72
CA ALA A 493 0.44 -20.19 -28.41
C ALA A 493 -0.16 -18.93 -27.79
N ARG A 494 -0.20 -18.88 -26.45
CA ARG A 494 -0.67 -17.73 -25.67
C ARG A 494 0.21 -16.50 -25.89
N LEU A 495 1.53 -16.66 -25.81
CA LEU A 495 2.49 -15.57 -26.06
C LEU A 495 2.41 -15.06 -27.50
N THR A 496 2.17 -15.96 -28.47
CA THR A 496 2.01 -15.60 -29.88
C THR A 496 0.75 -14.77 -30.10
N ALA A 497 -0.35 -15.14 -29.43
CA ALA A 497 -1.58 -14.36 -29.46
C ALA A 497 -1.38 -12.95 -28.89
N LEU A 498 -0.65 -12.82 -27.77
CA LEU A 498 -0.27 -11.50 -27.21
C LEU A 498 0.61 -10.71 -28.18
N ALA A 499 1.62 -11.35 -28.78
CA ALA A 499 2.57 -10.73 -29.70
C ALA A 499 1.92 -10.20 -30.99
N LEU A 500 0.87 -10.88 -31.47
CA LEU A 500 0.15 -10.54 -32.70
C LEU A 500 -1.12 -9.71 -32.46
N GLY A 501 -1.55 -9.58 -31.21
CA GLY A 501 -2.70 -8.76 -30.84
C GLY A 501 -2.38 -7.25 -30.85
N THR A 502 -3.35 -6.48 -30.38
CA THR A 502 -3.24 -5.04 -30.08
C THR A 502 -3.01 -4.73 -28.63
N SER A 503 -2.93 -5.73 -27.75
CA SER A 503 -2.68 -5.47 -26.33
C SER A 503 -1.38 -4.71 -26.15
N ARG A 504 -1.31 -3.81 -25.16
CA ARG A 504 -0.08 -3.10 -24.77
C ARG A 504 1.13 -4.01 -24.51
N HIS A 505 0.86 -5.26 -24.17
CA HIS A 505 1.86 -6.31 -23.91
C HIS A 505 2.54 -6.88 -25.15
N ARG A 506 2.08 -6.54 -26.36
CA ARG A 506 2.51 -7.14 -27.64
C ARG A 506 4.03 -7.08 -27.83
N LEU A 507 4.63 -5.92 -27.57
CA LEU A 507 6.08 -5.71 -27.76
C LEU A 507 6.90 -6.56 -26.79
N ASN A 508 6.47 -6.67 -25.53
CA ASN A 508 7.14 -7.51 -24.54
C ASN A 508 6.97 -9.00 -24.85
N ALA A 509 5.80 -9.44 -25.33
CA ALA A 509 5.61 -10.80 -25.82
C ALA A 509 6.52 -11.14 -27.02
N ARG A 510 6.72 -10.19 -27.95
CA ARG A 510 7.66 -10.37 -29.07
C ARG A 510 9.12 -10.45 -28.63
N ARG A 511 9.50 -9.73 -27.57
CA ARG A 511 10.84 -9.86 -26.97
C ARG A 511 11.07 -11.26 -26.43
N VAL A 512 10.08 -11.84 -25.75
CA VAL A 512 10.13 -13.23 -25.27
C VAL A 512 10.24 -14.22 -26.44
N LEU A 513 9.50 -13.98 -27.53
CA LEU A 513 9.42 -14.87 -28.69
C LEU A 513 10.42 -14.55 -29.81
N ARG A 514 11.41 -13.69 -29.57
CA ARG A 514 12.27 -13.10 -30.62
C ARG A 514 12.87 -14.15 -31.57
N ASP A 515 13.32 -15.26 -31.00
CA ASP A 515 14.01 -16.34 -31.71
C ASP A 515 13.15 -17.61 -31.87
N ASP A 516 11.85 -17.56 -31.54
CA ASP A 516 10.95 -18.72 -31.63
C ASP A 516 10.44 -18.92 -33.07
N ALA A 517 10.94 -19.97 -33.72
CA ALA A 517 10.67 -20.25 -35.13
C ALA A 517 9.18 -20.48 -35.45
N GLU A 518 8.42 -21.07 -34.53
CA GLU A 518 6.99 -21.34 -34.71
C GLU A 518 6.16 -20.07 -34.58
N ALA A 519 6.49 -19.20 -33.62
CA ALA A 519 5.85 -17.90 -33.47
C ALA A 519 6.11 -17.00 -34.70
N LEU A 520 7.33 -17.01 -35.22
CA LEU A 520 7.67 -16.30 -36.47
C LEU A 520 6.94 -16.88 -37.69
N ALA A 521 6.75 -18.20 -37.76
CA ALA A 521 5.95 -18.81 -38.81
C ALA A 521 4.47 -18.38 -38.72
N ALA A 522 3.91 -18.27 -37.51
CA ALA A 522 2.57 -17.75 -37.29
C ALA A 522 2.44 -16.27 -37.71
N ALA A 523 3.43 -15.43 -37.39
CA ALA A 523 3.48 -14.03 -37.82
C ALA A 523 3.50 -13.90 -39.35
N ARG A 524 4.29 -14.73 -40.06
CA ARG A 524 4.30 -14.76 -41.54
C ARG A 524 2.97 -15.20 -42.12
N ALA A 525 2.31 -16.18 -41.50
CA ALA A 525 0.98 -16.62 -41.91
C ALA A 525 -0.07 -15.50 -41.75
N ALA A 526 0.04 -14.71 -40.67
CA ALA A 526 -0.86 -13.60 -40.37
C ALA A 526 -0.84 -12.47 -41.42
N LEU A 527 0.26 -12.27 -42.16
CA LEU A 527 0.33 -11.29 -43.25
C LEU A 527 -0.73 -11.54 -44.35
N ASN A 528 -1.16 -12.80 -44.51
CA ASN A 528 -2.04 -13.24 -45.60
C ASN A 528 -3.54 -13.30 -45.22
N GLY A 529 -3.97 -12.84 -44.04
CA GLY A 529 -5.40 -12.84 -43.68
C GLY A 529 -6.22 -11.86 -44.55
N THR A 530 -7.42 -12.19 -45.03
CA THR A 530 -8.16 -11.35 -46.01
C THR A 530 -9.68 -11.26 -45.77
N GLY A 531 -10.14 -10.94 -44.56
CA GLY A 531 -11.57 -10.97 -44.25
C GLY A 531 -12.11 -10.00 -43.21
N THR A 532 -11.36 -9.63 -42.15
CA THR A 532 -11.93 -8.86 -41.01
C THR A 532 -11.04 -7.72 -40.49
N THR A 533 -11.61 -6.78 -39.73
CA THR A 533 -10.85 -5.71 -39.03
C THR A 533 -9.86 -6.27 -38.01
N ALA A 534 -10.24 -7.37 -37.33
CA ALA A 534 -9.34 -8.09 -36.44
C ALA A 534 -8.16 -8.70 -37.20
N GLU A 535 -8.40 -9.26 -38.39
CA GLU A 535 -7.33 -9.75 -39.27
C GLU A 535 -6.45 -8.62 -39.82
N ALA A 536 -7.02 -7.45 -40.13
CA ALA A 536 -6.24 -6.27 -40.55
C ALA A 536 -5.30 -5.80 -39.43
N THR A 537 -5.78 -5.82 -38.19
CA THR A 537 -5.01 -5.48 -36.99
C THR A 537 -3.88 -6.47 -36.73
N VAL A 538 -4.19 -7.76 -36.76
CA VAL A 538 -3.21 -8.85 -36.61
C VAL A 538 -2.15 -8.79 -37.73
N ARG A 539 -2.56 -8.45 -38.96
CA ARG A 539 -1.65 -8.24 -40.10
C ARG A 539 -0.69 -7.06 -39.87
N ALA A 540 -1.19 -5.92 -39.41
CA ALA A 540 -0.36 -4.74 -39.11
C ALA A 540 0.62 -5.04 -37.97
N SER A 541 0.16 -5.72 -36.92
CA SER A 541 0.98 -6.20 -35.81
C SER A 541 2.09 -7.15 -36.29
N ALA A 542 1.75 -8.11 -37.14
CA ALA A 542 2.72 -9.03 -37.75
C ALA A 542 3.74 -8.30 -38.65
N ALA A 543 3.28 -7.36 -39.48
CA ALA A 543 4.14 -6.58 -40.36
C ALA A 543 5.16 -5.75 -39.59
N GLU A 544 4.72 -5.09 -38.50
CA GLU A 544 5.61 -4.34 -37.61
C GLU A 544 6.65 -5.24 -36.94
N TRP A 545 6.25 -6.42 -36.46
CA TRP A 545 7.17 -7.37 -35.83
C TRP A 545 8.25 -7.83 -36.82
N LEU A 546 7.83 -8.33 -37.98
CA LEU A 546 8.73 -8.89 -39.00
C LEU A 546 9.62 -7.81 -39.62
N ALA A 547 9.10 -6.61 -39.87
CA ALA A 547 9.91 -5.48 -40.33
C ALA A 547 10.95 -5.05 -39.28
N GLY A 548 10.59 -5.07 -37.99
CA GLY A 548 11.52 -4.80 -36.89
C GLY A 548 12.66 -5.83 -36.76
N LEU A 549 12.45 -7.04 -37.29
CA LEU A 549 13.49 -8.07 -37.41
C LEU A 549 14.29 -7.97 -38.72
N GLY A 550 13.95 -7.03 -39.61
CA GLY A 550 14.60 -6.83 -40.90
C GLY A 550 14.19 -7.85 -41.96
N GLU A 551 12.99 -8.43 -41.86
CA GLU A 551 12.50 -9.38 -42.86
C GLU A 551 12.29 -8.68 -44.23
N PRO A 552 12.87 -9.20 -45.32
CA PRO A 552 12.79 -8.55 -46.62
C PRO A 552 11.35 -8.45 -47.13
N ASP A 553 11.06 -7.39 -47.87
CA ASP A 553 9.75 -7.11 -48.49
C ASP A 553 8.59 -6.90 -47.50
N VAL A 554 8.88 -6.75 -46.19
CA VAL A 554 7.89 -6.36 -45.17
C VAL A 554 8.09 -4.89 -44.80
N GLN A 555 7.06 -4.06 -45.00
CA GLN A 555 7.06 -2.67 -44.58
C GLN A 555 6.36 -2.52 -43.22
N ALA A 556 7.01 -1.85 -42.27
CA ALA A 556 6.41 -1.53 -40.99
C ALA A 556 5.25 -0.52 -41.17
N PRO A 557 4.15 -0.67 -40.41
CA PRO A 557 3.14 0.38 -40.31
C PRO A 557 3.73 1.66 -39.70
N PRO A 558 3.11 2.83 -39.91
CA PRO A 558 3.55 4.08 -39.28
C PRO A 558 3.47 3.97 -37.74
N PRO A 559 4.35 4.64 -36.98
CA PRO A 559 4.24 4.68 -35.51
C PRO A 559 2.85 5.15 -35.04
N GLY A 560 2.34 4.56 -33.96
CA GLY A 560 1.02 4.89 -33.41
C GLY A 560 -0.17 4.37 -34.23
N TRP A 561 0.05 3.46 -35.19
CA TRP A 561 -1.01 2.83 -35.99
C TRP A 561 -2.07 2.12 -35.12
N GLU A 562 -1.69 1.66 -33.93
CA GLU A 562 -2.57 1.00 -32.96
C GLU A 562 -3.70 1.92 -32.45
N PHE A 563 -3.50 3.24 -32.51
CA PHE A 563 -4.49 4.22 -32.09
C PHE A 563 -5.51 4.53 -33.18
N GLY A 564 -5.21 4.21 -34.44
CA GLY A 564 -5.99 4.62 -35.61
C GLY A 564 -5.41 5.86 -36.29
N GLU A 565 -5.80 6.05 -37.55
CA GLU A 565 -5.38 7.21 -38.34
C GLU A 565 -5.93 8.50 -37.72
N ASP A 566 -5.09 9.52 -37.58
CA ASP A 566 -5.43 10.86 -37.09
C ASP A 566 -5.96 10.98 -35.65
N VAL A 567 -5.85 9.92 -34.84
CA VAL A 567 -6.18 9.98 -33.40
C VAL A 567 -5.12 10.78 -32.63
N LEU A 568 -3.84 10.42 -32.77
CA LEU A 568 -2.75 11.16 -32.13
C LEU A 568 -2.24 12.30 -33.01
N SER A 569 -1.91 13.43 -32.38
CA SER A 569 -1.24 14.56 -33.03
C SER A 569 0.10 14.12 -33.66
N PRO A 570 0.59 14.80 -34.72
CA PRO A 570 1.89 14.48 -35.32
C PRO A 570 3.06 14.51 -34.32
N ALA A 571 3.04 15.44 -33.36
CA ALA A 571 4.08 15.57 -32.34
C ALA A 571 4.04 14.42 -31.33
N THR A 572 2.85 13.92 -30.98
CA THR A 572 2.68 12.79 -30.06
C THR A 572 3.01 11.47 -30.75
N ARG A 573 2.69 11.33 -32.04
CA ARG A 573 2.89 10.09 -32.81
C ARG A 573 4.36 9.68 -32.96
N VAL A 574 5.30 10.63 -32.84
CA VAL A 574 6.74 10.37 -32.93
C VAL A 574 7.39 10.06 -31.59
N LEU A 575 6.61 10.00 -30.50
CA LEU A 575 7.14 9.66 -29.18
C LEU A 575 7.69 8.22 -29.14
N PRO A 576 8.68 7.95 -28.27
CA PRO A 576 9.20 6.61 -28.09
C PRO A 576 8.10 5.61 -27.70
N ALA A 577 8.21 4.35 -28.15
CA ALA A 577 7.24 3.31 -27.80
C ALA A 577 6.99 3.16 -26.28
N PRO A 578 8.00 3.24 -25.39
CA PRO A 578 7.75 3.24 -23.93
C PRO A 578 6.88 4.41 -23.45
N THR A 579 6.89 5.54 -24.15
CA THR A 579 6.05 6.70 -23.83
C THR A 579 4.63 6.51 -24.38
N LEU A 580 4.50 6.01 -25.62
CA LEU A 580 3.20 5.71 -26.23
C LEU A 580 2.43 4.61 -25.49
N TRP A 581 3.14 3.72 -24.78
CA TRP A 581 2.54 2.70 -23.91
C TRP A 581 1.54 3.27 -22.90
N TRP A 582 1.78 4.48 -22.35
CA TRP A 582 0.86 5.13 -21.42
C TRP A 582 -0.50 5.45 -22.05
N LEU A 583 -0.50 5.89 -23.31
CA LEU A 583 -1.73 6.17 -24.04
C LEU A 583 -2.49 4.88 -24.40
N ASP A 584 -1.76 3.80 -24.66
CA ASP A 584 -2.36 2.48 -24.94
C ASP A 584 -3.01 1.90 -23.69
N ARG A 585 -2.32 1.96 -22.54
CA ARG A 585 -2.87 1.62 -21.23
C ARG A 585 -4.14 2.42 -20.92
N PHE A 586 -4.10 3.74 -21.14
CA PHE A 586 -5.27 4.60 -21.00
C PHE A 586 -6.43 4.17 -21.88
N LYS A 587 -6.17 3.90 -23.16
CA LYS A 587 -7.20 3.48 -24.12
C LYS A 587 -7.87 2.17 -23.68
N GLU A 588 -7.09 1.17 -23.28
CA GLU A 588 -7.59 -0.11 -22.81
C GLU A 588 -8.48 0.05 -21.57
N GLU A 589 -8.02 0.81 -20.58
CA GLU A 589 -8.74 1.02 -19.32
C GLU A 589 -10.06 1.77 -19.54
N ALA A 590 -10.03 2.84 -20.34
CA ALA A 590 -11.24 3.60 -20.65
C ALA A 590 -12.31 2.76 -21.37
N LEU A 591 -11.88 1.90 -22.29
CA LEU A 591 -12.80 0.97 -22.96
C LEU A 591 -13.34 -0.10 -22.01
N ALA A 592 -12.51 -0.60 -21.09
CA ALA A 592 -12.91 -1.59 -20.08
C ALA A 592 -13.96 -1.01 -19.11
N GLN A 593 -13.84 0.27 -18.76
CA GLN A 593 -14.82 1.00 -17.94
C GLN A 593 -16.07 1.45 -18.73
N GLY A 594 -16.16 1.08 -20.01
CA GLY A 594 -17.36 1.29 -20.84
C GLY A 594 -17.44 2.67 -21.49
N VAL A 595 -16.36 3.45 -21.53
CA VAL A 595 -16.34 4.72 -22.27
C VAL A 595 -16.39 4.41 -23.78
N PRO A 596 -17.26 5.09 -24.56
CA PRO A 596 -17.34 4.86 -25.99
C PRO A 596 -16.01 5.16 -26.71
N ALA A 597 -15.57 4.25 -27.58
CA ALA A 597 -14.32 4.38 -28.34
C ALA A 597 -14.16 5.75 -29.06
N PRO A 598 -15.19 6.35 -29.68
CA PRO A 598 -15.06 7.67 -30.31
C PRO A 598 -14.73 8.80 -29.32
N ASP A 599 -15.13 8.68 -28.06
CA ASP A 599 -14.84 9.68 -27.03
C ASP A 599 -13.44 9.45 -26.43
N VAL A 600 -13.02 8.18 -26.30
CA VAL A 600 -11.62 7.81 -25.96
C VAL A 600 -10.65 8.36 -27.02
N ASP A 601 -10.93 8.13 -28.30
CA ASP A 601 -10.08 8.61 -29.40
C ASP A 601 -10.04 10.15 -29.46
N ARG A 602 -11.16 10.83 -29.17
CA ARG A 602 -11.20 12.31 -29.09
C ARG A 602 -10.35 12.83 -27.93
N TRP A 603 -10.32 12.13 -26.80
CA TRP A 603 -9.50 12.50 -25.64
C TRP A 603 -8.02 12.22 -25.88
N LEU A 604 -7.69 11.09 -26.50
CA LEU A 604 -6.32 10.78 -26.96
C LEU A 604 -5.76 11.85 -27.90
N GLY A 605 -6.61 12.50 -28.70
CA GLY A 605 -6.24 13.65 -29.52
C GLY A 605 -5.75 14.88 -28.74
N LEU A 606 -6.00 14.93 -27.43
CA LEU A 606 -5.48 15.99 -26.54
C LEU A 606 -4.10 15.67 -25.97
N ALA A 607 -3.53 14.49 -26.25
CA ALA A 607 -2.24 14.08 -25.71
C ALA A 607 -1.12 15.03 -26.17
N ARG A 608 -0.32 15.53 -25.22
CA ARG A 608 0.80 16.44 -25.47
C ARG A 608 2.13 15.81 -25.07
N PRO A 609 3.19 15.91 -25.89
CA PRO A 609 4.53 15.47 -25.51
C PRO A 609 5.12 16.40 -24.44
N MET A 610 5.88 15.83 -23.51
CA MET A 610 6.53 16.55 -22.43
C MET A 610 7.86 15.89 -22.04
N LEU A 611 8.64 16.56 -21.20
CA LEU A 611 9.75 15.94 -20.48
C LEU A 611 9.40 15.85 -19.00
N ARG A 612 9.73 14.74 -18.33
CA ARG A 612 9.49 14.56 -16.89
C ARG A 612 10.60 13.81 -16.17
N THR A 613 10.62 13.85 -14.84
CA THR A 613 11.48 12.96 -14.05
C THR A 613 11.01 11.50 -14.14
N ALA A 614 11.97 10.61 -14.33
CA ALA A 614 11.74 9.16 -14.24
C ALA A 614 11.67 8.73 -12.75
N PRO A 615 10.94 7.65 -12.42
CA PRO A 615 10.79 7.17 -11.04
C PRO A 615 12.12 6.81 -10.34
N ASP A 616 13.11 6.38 -11.11
CA ASP A 616 14.44 5.96 -10.68
C ASP A 616 15.44 7.14 -10.65
N GLY A 617 15.00 8.36 -11.00
CA GLY A 617 15.87 9.51 -11.16
C GLY A 617 16.82 9.43 -12.35
N GLY A 618 16.60 8.47 -13.26
CA GLY A 618 17.40 8.25 -14.46
C GLY A 618 17.16 9.28 -15.57
N GLY A 619 17.89 9.10 -16.67
CA GLY A 619 17.76 9.94 -17.87
C GLY A 619 18.87 10.98 -18.06
N PRO A 620 18.84 11.69 -19.20
CA PRO A 620 19.82 12.71 -19.51
C PRO A 620 19.62 13.97 -18.66
N VAL A 621 20.73 14.60 -18.26
CA VAL A 621 20.72 15.87 -17.53
C VAL A 621 20.21 16.98 -18.45
N ARG A 622 19.18 17.70 -17.97
CA ARG A 622 18.56 18.85 -18.64
C ARG A 622 18.66 20.14 -17.84
N GLY A 623 19.04 20.05 -16.57
CA GLY A 623 19.15 21.21 -15.72
C GLY A 623 19.82 20.89 -14.38
N ARG A 624 19.70 21.82 -13.45
CA ARG A 624 20.24 21.73 -12.09
C ARG A 624 19.27 22.38 -11.12
N LEU A 625 19.08 21.74 -9.97
CA LEU A 625 18.26 22.26 -8.88
C LEU A 625 19.11 23.14 -7.94
N GLY A 626 18.53 24.27 -7.51
CA GLY A 626 19.19 25.26 -6.65
C GLY A 626 20.35 26.01 -7.33
N GLY A 627 21.25 26.56 -6.50
CA GLY A 627 22.40 27.33 -6.98
C GLY A 627 23.47 26.54 -7.77
N PRO A 628 24.43 27.25 -8.41
CA PRO A 628 24.71 28.68 -8.28
C PRO A 628 23.76 29.57 -9.09
N LEU A 629 23.51 30.79 -8.59
CA LEU A 629 22.71 31.80 -9.29
C LEU A 629 23.57 32.54 -10.32
N MET A 630 23.40 32.17 -11.59
CA MET A 630 24.14 32.74 -12.72
C MET A 630 23.24 33.69 -13.51
N LEU A 631 23.39 35.00 -13.32
CA LEU A 631 22.52 36.01 -13.95
C LEU A 631 23.32 36.91 -14.92
N PRO A 632 22.68 37.39 -16.01
CA PRO A 632 23.25 38.47 -16.81
C PRO A 632 23.52 39.74 -15.97
N PRO A 633 24.57 40.54 -16.28
CA PRO A 633 24.97 41.68 -15.46
C PRO A 633 23.89 42.77 -15.29
N ASP A 634 22.98 42.87 -16.24
CA ASP A 634 21.89 43.85 -16.31
C ASP A 634 20.59 43.39 -15.63
N VAL A 635 20.53 42.13 -15.18
CA VAL A 635 19.40 41.58 -14.45
C VAL A 635 19.63 41.75 -12.93
N PRO A 636 18.70 42.40 -12.19
CA PRO A 636 18.82 42.52 -10.74
C PRO A 636 18.74 41.15 -10.07
N ALA A 637 19.53 40.95 -9.00
CA ALA A 637 19.45 39.74 -8.20
C ALA A 637 18.17 39.75 -7.32
N PRO A 638 17.51 38.60 -7.09
CA PRO A 638 16.46 38.47 -6.09
C PRO A 638 16.97 38.89 -4.69
N GLY A 639 16.10 39.49 -3.85
CA GLY A 639 16.44 39.91 -2.47
C GLY A 639 17.28 41.19 -2.32
N GLY A 640 17.52 41.95 -3.41
CA GLY A 640 18.14 43.28 -3.34
C GLY A 640 17.18 44.36 -2.81
N ALA A 641 17.69 45.54 -2.45
CA ALA A 641 16.91 46.67 -1.89
C ALA A 641 15.75 47.20 -2.76
N SER A 642 15.56 46.64 -3.96
CA SER A 642 14.47 46.92 -4.89
C SER A 642 14.01 45.66 -5.67
N ALA A 643 14.24 44.44 -5.15
CA ALA A 643 13.95 43.20 -5.87
C ALA A 643 13.30 42.13 -4.97
N TRP A 644 12.39 41.39 -5.59
CA TRP A 644 11.52 40.30 -5.13
C TRP A 644 12.21 39.26 -4.22
N ASP A 645 11.48 38.72 -3.22
CA ASP A 645 11.93 37.68 -2.28
C ASP A 645 11.91 36.26 -2.88
N GLU A 646 12.26 36.13 -4.16
CA GLU A 646 12.10 34.89 -4.93
C GLU A 646 13.36 33.99 -4.88
N GLN A 647 13.15 32.71 -4.59
CA GLN A 647 14.20 31.69 -4.49
C GLN A 647 14.44 31.03 -5.86
N LEU A 648 15.71 30.84 -6.24
CA LEU A 648 16.07 30.02 -7.40
C LEU A 648 15.71 28.55 -7.11
N ILE A 649 14.84 27.98 -7.95
CA ILE A 649 14.43 26.58 -7.85
C ILE A 649 15.24 25.72 -8.81
N VAL A 650 15.30 26.09 -10.09
CA VAL A 650 15.95 25.30 -11.13
C VAL A 650 16.57 26.17 -12.22
N THR A 651 17.68 25.70 -12.79
CA THR A 651 18.23 26.18 -14.06
C THR A 651 18.10 25.08 -15.12
N LEU A 652 17.44 25.36 -16.23
CA LEU A 652 17.27 24.45 -17.36
C LEU A 652 18.12 24.91 -18.55
N ASP A 653 18.69 23.96 -19.30
CA ASP A 653 19.49 24.22 -20.50
C ASP A 653 18.76 23.73 -21.75
N PHE A 654 18.25 24.66 -22.56
CA PHE A 654 17.46 24.31 -23.74
C PHE A 654 18.27 23.64 -24.84
N ALA A 655 19.58 23.85 -24.91
CA ALA A 655 20.44 23.15 -25.87
C ALA A 655 20.47 21.63 -25.64
N THR A 656 20.03 21.19 -24.45
CA THR A 656 19.93 19.77 -24.11
C THR A 656 18.56 19.17 -24.47
N VAL A 657 17.53 19.96 -24.74
CA VAL A 657 16.18 19.47 -25.04
C VAL A 657 16.09 19.06 -26.51
N PRO A 658 15.81 17.79 -26.83
CA PRO A 658 15.69 17.35 -28.22
C PRO A 658 14.52 18.01 -28.95
N GLU A 659 14.67 18.26 -30.24
CA GLU A 659 13.55 18.69 -31.10
C GLU A 659 12.42 17.65 -31.05
N GLY A 660 11.19 18.11 -30.85
CA GLY A 660 10.00 17.26 -30.72
C GLY A 660 9.84 16.55 -29.36
N ALA A 661 10.76 16.75 -28.40
CA ALA A 661 10.58 16.20 -27.04
C ALA A 661 9.45 16.87 -26.25
N THR A 662 9.09 18.09 -26.64
CA THR A 662 7.91 18.82 -26.18
C THR A 662 7.24 19.46 -27.39
N ASP A 663 6.00 19.94 -27.23
CA ASP A 663 5.31 20.73 -28.26
C ASP A 663 5.46 22.24 -28.04
N LEU A 664 6.37 22.64 -27.14
CA LEU A 664 6.67 24.03 -26.84
C LEU A 664 7.61 24.62 -27.89
N PRO A 665 7.41 25.89 -28.32
CA PRO A 665 8.34 26.60 -29.19
C PRO A 665 9.56 27.11 -28.39
N LEU A 666 10.32 26.19 -27.79
CA LEU A 666 11.50 26.54 -26.99
C LEU A 666 12.60 27.16 -27.86
N PRO A 667 13.35 28.14 -27.34
CA PRO A 667 14.61 28.56 -27.96
C PRO A 667 15.53 27.35 -28.18
N PRO A 668 16.30 27.29 -29.28
CA PRO A 668 17.16 26.14 -29.57
C PRO A 668 18.36 26.03 -28.62
N ASP A 669 18.68 27.09 -27.88
CA ASP A 669 19.80 27.16 -26.94
C ASP A 669 19.53 28.15 -25.79
N GLY A 670 20.52 28.30 -24.91
CA GLY A 670 20.46 29.18 -23.75
C GLY A 670 19.92 28.49 -22.50
N LYS A 671 19.92 29.22 -21.39
CA LYS A 671 19.49 28.72 -20.08
C LYS A 671 18.34 29.54 -19.55
N VAL A 672 17.36 28.88 -18.96
CA VAL A 672 16.29 29.55 -18.20
C VAL A 672 16.44 29.23 -16.72
N LEU A 673 16.39 30.24 -15.89
CA LEU A 673 16.37 30.15 -14.43
C LEU A 673 14.93 30.40 -13.97
N LEU A 674 14.37 29.49 -13.18
CA LEU A 674 13.01 29.58 -12.66
C LEU A 674 13.03 29.88 -11.17
N PHE A 675 12.21 30.86 -10.78
CA PHE A 675 12.13 31.39 -9.44
C PHE A 675 10.72 31.26 -8.88
N ALA A 676 10.61 31.10 -7.56
CA ALA A 676 9.34 31.11 -6.83
C ALA A 676 9.53 31.67 -5.41
N ASN A 677 8.52 32.34 -4.89
CA ASN A 677 8.41 32.71 -3.48
C ASN A 677 8.01 31.46 -2.67
N ALA A 678 8.86 31.08 -1.73
CA ALA A 678 8.71 29.89 -0.91
C ALA A 678 8.11 30.17 0.49
N ASP A 679 7.70 31.41 0.76
CA ASP A 679 6.96 31.83 1.98
C ASP A 679 5.47 31.47 1.92
N LEU A 680 4.98 31.10 0.72
CA LEU A 680 3.64 30.58 0.45
C LEU A 680 2.45 31.50 0.82
N GLU A 681 2.67 32.69 1.41
CA GLU A 681 1.66 33.72 1.67
C GLU A 681 2.18 35.16 1.40
N PRO A 682 1.38 36.09 0.82
CA PRO A 682 0.12 35.90 0.07
C PRO A 682 0.37 35.79 -1.45
N GLU A 683 -0.27 34.81 -2.12
CA GLU A 683 -0.11 34.42 -3.55
C GLU A 683 1.36 34.21 -4.00
N PRO A 684 1.72 33.08 -4.63
CA PRO A 684 3.11 32.82 -5.00
C PRO A 684 3.60 33.82 -6.05
N GLU A 685 4.40 34.80 -5.64
CA GLU A 685 5.22 35.58 -6.56
C GLU A 685 6.37 34.72 -7.09
N GLY A 686 6.85 35.00 -8.30
CA GLY A 686 7.86 34.20 -8.96
C GLY A 686 8.07 34.65 -10.39
N GLY A 687 9.02 34.04 -11.08
CA GLY A 687 9.32 34.42 -12.45
C GLY A 687 10.37 33.55 -13.11
N ALA A 688 10.85 34.03 -14.25
CA ALA A 688 11.91 33.38 -15.01
C ALA A 688 12.88 34.40 -15.58
N VAL A 689 14.16 34.01 -15.64
CA VAL A 689 15.20 34.76 -16.35
C VAL A 689 15.81 33.88 -17.42
N TYR A 690 15.80 34.35 -18.67
CA TYR A 690 16.46 33.68 -19.77
C TYR A 690 17.81 34.32 -20.06
N ALA A 691 18.86 33.49 -20.06
CA ALA A 691 20.20 33.82 -20.47
C ALA A 691 20.48 33.18 -21.84
N PRO A 692 20.49 33.95 -22.94
CA PRO A 692 20.81 33.44 -24.27
C PRO A 692 22.17 32.76 -24.32
N ALA A 693 22.37 31.82 -25.24
CA ALA A 693 23.67 31.17 -25.39
C ALA A 693 24.78 32.20 -25.67
N GLY A 694 25.88 32.09 -24.93
CA GLY A 694 27.02 33.00 -25.04
C GLY A 694 26.84 34.37 -24.38
N ALA A 695 25.68 34.67 -23.78
CA ALA A 695 25.51 35.87 -22.97
C ALA A 695 26.43 35.81 -21.73
N PRO A 696 27.10 36.92 -21.35
CA PRO A 696 27.90 36.95 -20.13
C PRO A 696 26.98 36.77 -18.92
N VAL A 697 27.39 35.94 -17.96
CA VAL A 697 26.70 35.72 -16.69
C VAL A 697 27.68 35.84 -15.54
N GLU A 698 27.22 36.36 -14.42
CA GLU A 698 27.98 36.49 -13.18
C GLU A 698 27.30 35.67 -12.08
N GLU A 699 28.11 35.03 -11.24
CA GLU A 699 27.60 34.39 -10.02
C GLU A 699 27.19 35.48 -9.02
N ARG A 700 25.97 35.39 -8.49
CA ARG A 700 25.42 36.32 -7.50
C ARG A 700 25.19 35.59 -6.18
N GLU A 701 25.70 36.15 -5.08
CA GLU A 701 25.28 35.75 -3.74
C GLU A 701 23.95 36.43 -3.41
N VAL A 702 23.01 35.66 -2.86
CA VAL A 702 21.71 36.14 -2.42
C VAL A 702 21.52 35.77 -0.96
N SER A 703 21.07 36.75 -0.17
CA SER A 703 20.65 36.54 1.21
C SER A 703 19.15 36.80 1.28
N LEU A 704 18.35 35.74 1.13
CA LEU A 704 16.90 35.81 1.32
C LEU A 704 16.57 35.75 2.81
N ASN A 705 15.51 36.43 3.23
CA ASN A 705 15.11 36.46 4.63
C ASN A 705 13.58 36.34 4.78
N HIS A 706 13.06 35.20 4.34
CA HIS A 706 11.66 34.78 4.50
C HIS A 706 11.58 33.39 5.16
N TYR A 707 10.43 33.05 5.71
CA TYR A 707 10.19 31.70 6.23
C TYR A 707 9.88 30.77 5.06
N VAL A 708 10.40 29.55 5.06
CA VAL A 708 10.02 28.54 4.04
C VAL A 708 9.22 27.46 4.73
N TYR A 709 8.01 27.19 4.27
CA TYR A 709 7.17 26.13 4.84
C TYR A 709 7.91 24.77 4.83
N GLU A 710 7.87 24.06 5.97
CA GLU A 710 8.63 22.84 6.30
C GLU A 710 10.17 22.95 6.36
N TYR A 711 10.80 23.76 5.51
CA TYR A 711 12.25 23.91 5.51
C TYR A 711 12.74 24.90 6.58
N GLY A 712 11.91 25.86 6.98
CA GLY A 712 12.18 26.89 7.97
C GLY A 712 13.02 28.06 7.47
N THR A 713 13.96 27.85 6.55
CA THR A 713 14.77 28.93 5.93
C THR A 713 15.08 28.66 4.45
N PRO A 714 15.36 29.70 3.64
CA PRO A 714 15.70 29.55 2.22
C PRO A 714 16.99 28.76 1.99
N GLU A 715 17.99 28.89 2.87
CA GLU A 715 19.26 28.16 2.77
C GLU A 715 19.05 26.65 2.94
N LYS A 716 18.08 26.24 3.75
CA LYS A 716 17.75 24.81 3.93
C LYS A 716 17.07 24.24 2.70
N LEU A 717 16.18 25.01 2.06
CA LEU A 717 15.58 24.62 0.79
C LEU A 717 16.64 24.52 -0.32
N ASP A 718 17.51 25.52 -0.48
CA ASP A 718 18.59 25.48 -1.47
C ASP A 718 19.59 24.34 -1.20
N ALA A 719 19.93 24.08 0.06
CA ALA A 719 20.76 22.93 0.43
C ALA A 719 20.10 21.58 0.13
N ASP A 720 18.77 21.50 0.16
CA ASP A 720 18.01 20.30 -0.24
C ASP A 720 18.00 20.13 -1.75
N LEU A 721 17.66 21.18 -2.50
CA LEU A 721 17.70 21.22 -3.97
C LEU A 721 19.08 20.82 -4.51
N ARG A 722 20.15 21.40 -3.97
CA ARG A 722 21.54 21.08 -4.37
C ARG A 722 21.95 19.64 -4.02
N ARG A 723 21.34 19.03 -2.98
CA ARG A 723 21.61 17.63 -2.60
C ARG A 723 21.03 16.67 -3.64
N THR A 724 19.90 17.02 -4.24
CA THR A 724 19.33 16.29 -5.38
C THR A 724 20.22 16.44 -6.62
N GLY A 725 20.74 17.65 -6.86
CA GLY A 725 21.78 17.92 -7.85
C GLY A 725 21.25 18.16 -9.27
N ASP A 726 21.77 17.41 -10.24
CA ASP A 726 21.39 17.59 -11.65
C ASP A 726 19.97 17.07 -11.92
N LEU A 727 19.15 17.90 -12.58
CA LEU A 727 17.81 17.53 -13.02
C LEU A 727 17.89 16.67 -14.28
N ARG A 728 17.40 15.43 -14.18
CA ARG A 728 17.34 14.46 -15.28
C ARG A 728 15.90 14.30 -15.74
N LEU A 729 15.67 14.47 -17.04
CA LEU A 729 14.33 14.37 -17.63
C LEU A 729 14.32 13.40 -18.80
N VAL A 730 13.25 12.59 -18.88
CA VAL A 730 12.97 11.63 -19.94
C VAL A 730 11.71 12.03 -20.72
N PRO A 731 11.54 11.57 -21.98
CA PRO A 731 10.31 11.77 -22.74
C PRO A 731 9.07 11.22 -22.03
N GLY A 732 8.04 12.05 -21.93
CA GLY A 732 6.75 11.74 -21.36
C GLY A 732 5.60 12.19 -22.27
N VAL A 733 4.38 11.86 -21.86
CA VAL A 733 3.14 12.30 -22.48
C VAL A 733 2.16 12.65 -21.38
N SER A 734 1.37 13.69 -21.60
CA SER A 734 0.31 14.12 -20.69
C SER A 734 -1.04 14.16 -21.41
N LEU A 735 -2.09 13.74 -20.72
CA LEU A 735 -3.48 14.09 -21.02
C LEU A 735 -4.00 15.09 -19.99
N PRO A 736 -5.10 15.80 -20.26
CA PRO A 736 -5.70 16.72 -19.28
C PRO A 736 -6.07 15.99 -17.98
N THR A 737 -5.61 16.51 -16.84
CA THR A 737 -5.91 15.97 -15.49
C THR A 737 -6.75 16.94 -14.65
N THR A 738 -6.72 18.23 -14.98
CA THR A 738 -7.44 19.30 -14.27
C THR A 738 -8.96 19.22 -14.54
N PRO A 739 -9.81 19.73 -13.62
CA PRO A 739 -11.25 19.69 -13.79
C PRO A 739 -11.69 20.28 -15.15
N PRO A 740 -12.49 19.56 -15.94
CA PRO A 740 -12.91 20.06 -17.24
C PRO A 740 -13.89 21.23 -17.08
N GLU A 741 -13.65 22.32 -17.82
CA GLU A 741 -14.60 23.42 -17.90
C GLU A 741 -15.86 23.01 -18.71
N ASP A 742 -16.96 23.76 -18.57
CA ASP A 742 -18.24 23.50 -19.26
C ASP A 742 -18.08 23.32 -20.77
N GLU A 743 -17.20 24.10 -21.41
CA GLU A 743 -16.94 24.00 -22.85
C GLU A 743 -16.24 22.69 -23.21
N MET A 744 -15.33 22.22 -22.35
CA MET A 744 -14.65 20.94 -22.52
C MET A 744 -15.62 19.79 -22.34
N LEU A 745 -16.51 19.84 -21.34
CA LEU A 745 -17.57 18.84 -21.13
C LEU A 745 -18.53 18.77 -22.32
N ALA A 746 -18.86 19.90 -22.94
CA ALA A 746 -19.69 19.93 -24.15
C ALA A 746 -19.01 19.22 -25.33
N ARG A 747 -17.68 19.32 -25.45
CA ARG A 747 -16.88 18.65 -26.49
C ARG A 747 -16.50 17.21 -26.11
N HIS A 748 -16.48 16.86 -24.83
CA HIS A 748 -16.04 15.58 -24.29
C HIS A 748 -16.98 15.15 -23.14
N PRO A 749 -18.12 14.52 -23.46
CA PRO A 749 -19.14 14.16 -22.46
C PRO A 749 -18.67 13.23 -21.34
N HIS A 750 -17.57 12.49 -21.57
CA HIS A 750 -16.97 11.56 -20.62
C HIS A 750 -15.64 12.08 -20.03
N ALA A 751 -15.38 13.39 -20.11
CA ALA A 751 -14.12 13.99 -19.66
C ALA A 751 -13.77 13.66 -18.21
N GLU A 752 -14.75 13.67 -17.29
CA GLU A 752 -14.50 13.36 -15.87
C GLU A 752 -13.98 11.94 -15.68
N ALA A 753 -14.64 10.95 -16.28
CA ALA A 753 -14.20 9.55 -16.21
C ALA A 753 -12.83 9.36 -16.86
N LEU A 754 -12.61 9.94 -18.04
CA LEU A 754 -11.34 9.84 -18.77
C LEU A 754 -10.19 10.51 -17.99
N ARG A 755 -10.46 11.63 -17.32
CA ARG A 755 -9.51 12.32 -16.44
C ARG A 755 -9.15 11.47 -15.23
N GLU A 756 -10.13 10.84 -14.59
CA GLU A 756 -9.93 9.94 -13.45
C GLU A 756 -9.06 8.75 -13.85
N ILE A 757 -9.42 8.05 -14.94
CA ILE A 757 -8.66 6.92 -15.51
C ILE A 757 -7.20 7.31 -15.82
N TRP A 758 -6.97 8.52 -16.33
CA TRP A 758 -5.61 8.99 -16.60
C TRP A 758 -4.87 9.36 -15.31
N SER A 759 -5.53 10.00 -14.35
CA SER A 759 -4.91 10.45 -13.09
C SER A 759 -4.50 9.28 -12.18
N GLU A 760 -5.17 8.14 -12.31
CA GLU A 760 -4.80 6.90 -11.63
C GLU A 760 -3.52 6.25 -12.21
N GLN A 761 -3.08 6.67 -13.40
CA GLN A 761 -1.85 6.16 -14.01
C GLN A 761 -0.63 6.89 -13.50
N THR A 762 0.15 6.22 -12.65
CA THR A 762 1.44 6.73 -12.17
C THR A 762 2.50 5.63 -12.13
N ASP A 763 3.73 5.97 -12.48
CA ASP A 763 4.93 5.16 -12.19
C ASP A 763 5.71 5.68 -10.97
N GLY A 764 5.18 6.68 -10.27
CA GLY A 764 5.84 7.35 -9.16
C GLY A 764 6.98 8.29 -9.59
N GLY A 765 7.13 8.60 -10.88
CA GLY A 765 7.91 9.74 -11.39
C GLY A 765 7.03 10.98 -11.55
N GLY A 766 7.54 12.01 -12.25
CA GLY A 766 6.74 13.20 -12.59
C GLY A 766 6.82 14.37 -11.61
N GLU A 767 7.65 14.29 -10.55
CA GLU A 767 7.90 15.42 -9.63
C GLU A 767 8.28 16.71 -10.38
N TRP A 768 8.99 16.59 -11.51
CA TRP A 768 9.29 17.69 -12.42
C TRP A 768 8.75 17.38 -13.81
N GLN A 769 8.25 18.42 -14.47
CA GLN A 769 7.84 18.36 -15.86
C GLN A 769 8.13 19.66 -16.61
N LEU A 770 8.44 19.54 -17.90
CA LEU A 770 8.60 20.61 -18.89
C LEU A 770 7.62 20.37 -20.05
N GLY A 771 6.73 21.33 -20.31
CA GLY A 771 5.64 21.20 -21.28
C GLY A 771 4.48 20.34 -20.78
N GLY A 772 3.63 19.87 -21.70
CA GLY A 772 2.45 19.04 -21.38
C GLY A 772 1.23 19.81 -20.86
N HIS A 773 0.29 19.07 -20.25
CA HIS A 773 -0.81 19.60 -19.45
C HIS A 773 -0.41 19.69 -17.99
N ALA A 774 -0.97 20.65 -17.25
CA ALA A 774 -0.72 20.78 -15.82
C ALA A 774 -1.32 19.61 -15.05
N ASP A 775 -0.63 19.15 -14.00
CA ASP A 775 -1.18 18.18 -13.07
C ASP A 775 -2.27 18.80 -12.19
N ASN A 776 -3.31 18.02 -11.92
CA ASN A 776 -4.37 18.39 -11.00
C ASN A 776 -3.89 18.35 -9.56
N PHE A 777 -4.28 19.37 -8.81
CA PHE A 777 -4.12 19.41 -7.36
C PHE A 777 -5.47 19.73 -6.75
N ASP A 778 -6.07 18.77 -6.03
CA ASP A 778 -7.33 18.89 -5.29
C ASP A 778 -8.47 19.64 -6.03
N ASP A 779 -8.55 19.48 -7.36
CA ASP A 779 -9.56 20.11 -8.23
C ASP A 779 -9.60 21.65 -8.16
N TYR A 780 -8.45 22.30 -7.91
CA TYR A 780 -8.33 23.77 -7.92
C TYR A 780 -8.54 24.43 -9.29
N GLY A 781 -8.60 23.64 -10.37
CA GLY A 781 -8.76 24.11 -11.75
C GLY A 781 -7.46 24.03 -12.55
N ASP A 782 -7.47 24.55 -13.79
CA ASP A 782 -6.28 24.61 -14.65
C ASP A 782 -5.45 25.88 -14.34
N PRO A 783 -4.19 25.74 -13.86
CA PRO A 783 -3.34 26.90 -13.57
C PRO A 783 -2.96 27.69 -14.83
N VAL A 784 -2.98 27.07 -16.01
CA VAL A 784 -2.72 27.76 -17.29
C VAL A 784 -3.89 28.69 -17.61
N ALA A 785 -5.13 28.19 -17.48
CA ALA A 785 -6.33 29.00 -17.65
C ALA A 785 -6.42 30.11 -16.60
N ALA A 786 -6.13 29.81 -15.33
CA ALA A 786 -6.10 30.79 -14.25
C ALA A 786 -5.13 31.95 -14.54
N SER A 787 -3.91 31.63 -15.02
CA SER A 787 -2.93 32.64 -15.43
C SER A 787 -3.44 33.54 -16.56
N ALA A 788 -4.09 32.93 -17.56
CA ALA A 788 -4.67 33.65 -18.68
C ALA A 788 -5.80 34.59 -18.23
N TYR A 789 -6.70 34.14 -17.36
CA TYR A 789 -7.82 34.95 -16.86
C TYR A 789 -7.36 36.09 -15.93
N ALA A 790 -6.35 35.87 -15.09
CA ALA A 790 -5.76 36.91 -14.25
C ALA A 790 -5.16 38.05 -15.09
N GLU A 791 -4.48 37.72 -16.18
CA GLU A 791 -3.99 38.71 -17.15
C GLU A 791 -5.12 39.28 -18.04
N ALA A 792 -6.22 38.54 -18.25
CA ALA A 792 -7.38 39.04 -18.99
C ALA A 792 -8.06 40.24 -18.29
N GLY A 793 -7.95 40.32 -16.96
CA GLY A 793 -8.30 41.51 -16.19
C GLY A 793 -7.47 42.76 -16.54
N LYS A 794 -6.39 42.61 -17.31
CA LYS A 794 -5.47 43.65 -17.80
C LYS A 794 -5.48 43.83 -19.33
N GLY A 795 -6.26 43.03 -20.10
CA GLY A 795 -6.38 43.08 -21.58
C GLY A 795 -7.03 41.81 -22.17
N PRO A 796 -7.28 41.66 -23.48
CA PRO A 796 -7.83 40.40 -24.02
C PRO A 796 -6.75 39.30 -24.01
N ALA A 797 -6.89 38.29 -23.15
CA ALA A 797 -6.07 37.07 -23.16
C ALA A 797 -6.98 35.85 -23.40
N ASP A 798 -6.63 35.03 -24.38
CA ASP A 798 -7.28 33.75 -24.65
C ASP A 798 -6.50 32.63 -23.94
N PRO A 799 -7.13 31.83 -23.06
CA PRO A 799 -6.49 30.67 -22.43
C PRO A 799 -5.81 29.72 -23.42
N ALA A 800 -6.32 29.60 -24.65
CA ALA A 800 -5.74 28.75 -25.68
C ALA A 800 -4.34 29.21 -26.16
N ASP A 801 -3.99 30.48 -25.93
CA ASP A 801 -2.69 31.04 -26.27
C ASP A 801 -1.63 30.82 -25.19
N TRP A 802 -2.01 30.28 -24.03
CA TRP A 802 -1.11 30.02 -22.90
C TRP A 802 -0.64 28.56 -22.86
N VAL A 803 0.56 28.35 -22.31
CA VAL A 803 1.14 27.02 -22.15
C VAL A 803 1.77 26.88 -20.77
N LEU A 804 1.79 25.65 -20.26
CA LEU A 804 2.64 25.26 -19.15
C LEU A 804 4.10 25.20 -19.65
N LEU A 805 4.96 26.05 -19.11
CA LEU A 805 6.39 25.98 -19.35
C LEU A 805 6.99 24.83 -18.54
N ALA A 806 6.80 24.86 -17.22
CA ALA A 806 7.31 23.84 -16.30
C ALA A 806 6.40 23.69 -15.07
N GLN A 807 6.48 22.55 -14.39
CA GLN A 807 5.86 22.34 -13.08
C GLN A 807 6.81 21.60 -12.13
N TRP A 808 6.58 21.78 -10.82
CA TRP A 808 7.31 21.10 -9.77
C TRP A 808 6.41 20.75 -8.57
N ALA A 809 6.34 19.45 -8.24
CA ALA A 809 5.66 18.90 -7.08
C ALA A 809 6.67 18.52 -5.99
N GLY A 810 7.42 19.50 -5.47
CA GLY A 810 8.43 19.27 -4.42
C GLY A 810 8.07 19.81 -3.04
N PHE A 811 7.05 20.67 -2.95
CA PHE A 811 6.52 21.09 -1.65
C PHE A 811 5.48 20.08 -1.16
N PRO A 812 5.51 19.71 0.13
CA PRO A 812 4.46 18.89 0.71
C PRO A 812 3.11 19.57 0.57
N MET A 813 2.15 18.82 0.00
CA MET A 813 0.80 19.32 -0.27
C MET A 813 0.74 20.56 -1.18
N ALA A 814 1.70 20.74 -2.10
CA ALA A 814 1.63 21.81 -3.09
C ALA A 814 2.33 21.48 -4.42
N ILE A 815 1.86 22.11 -5.51
CA ILE A 815 2.49 22.07 -6.83
C ILE A 815 2.70 23.50 -7.33
N LEU A 816 3.90 23.79 -7.84
CA LEU A 816 4.25 25.03 -8.52
C LEU A 816 4.15 24.88 -10.03
N TYR A 817 3.61 25.88 -10.70
CA TYR A 817 3.45 25.92 -12.16
C TYR A 817 4.00 27.23 -12.71
N TRP A 818 4.91 27.16 -13.67
CA TRP A 818 5.36 28.30 -14.48
C TRP A 818 4.62 28.27 -15.81
N THR A 819 3.82 29.31 -16.08
CA THR A 819 3.00 29.43 -17.28
C THR A 819 3.45 30.64 -18.11
N ILE A 820 3.23 30.60 -19.43
CA ILE A 820 3.63 31.69 -20.33
C ILE A 820 2.75 31.71 -21.58
N PRO A 821 2.48 32.88 -22.20
CA PRO A 821 1.92 32.92 -23.54
C PRO A 821 2.85 32.25 -24.56
N ARG A 822 2.31 31.40 -25.42
CA ARG A 822 3.06 30.64 -26.43
C ARG A 822 3.87 31.54 -27.37
N GLN A 823 3.32 32.70 -27.73
CA GLN A 823 3.99 33.72 -28.55
C GLN A 823 5.19 34.37 -27.83
N ASP A 824 5.11 34.51 -26.51
CA ASP A 824 6.17 35.10 -25.69
C ASP A 824 7.32 34.12 -25.50
N LEU A 825 6.99 32.84 -25.31
CA LEU A 825 7.98 31.77 -25.32
C LEU A 825 8.75 31.72 -26.65
N ALA A 826 8.03 31.78 -27.78
CA ALA A 826 8.65 31.81 -29.10
C ALA A 826 9.52 33.06 -29.34
N ALA A 827 9.17 34.19 -28.71
CA ALA A 827 9.91 35.44 -28.80
C ALA A 827 11.03 35.57 -27.74
N GLY A 828 11.17 34.60 -26.82
CA GLY A 828 12.14 34.64 -25.74
C GLY A 828 11.84 35.66 -24.63
N ARG A 829 10.58 36.07 -24.45
CA ARG A 829 10.12 37.05 -23.45
C ARG A 829 9.76 36.39 -22.12
N PHE A 830 10.77 35.83 -21.44
CA PHE A 830 10.58 35.12 -20.17
C PHE A 830 10.20 36.03 -18.98
N ASP A 831 10.27 37.34 -19.15
CA ASP A 831 9.70 38.33 -18.22
C ASP A 831 8.16 38.29 -18.15
N ARG A 832 7.51 37.54 -19.06
CA ARG A 832 6.06 37.32 -19.11
C ARG A 832 5.62 36.01 -18.44
N VAL A 833 6.53 35.28 -17.79
CA VAL A 833 6.18 34.08 -17.03
C VAL A 833 5.32 34.46 -15.82
N VAL A 834 4.25 33.70 -15.61
CA VAL A 834 3.40 33.78 -14.42
C VAL A 834 3.57 32.50 -13.61
N VAL A 835 3.67 32.64 -12.29
CA VAL A 835 3.77 31.51 -11.37
C VAL A 835 2.41 31.30 -10.70
N GLN A 836 1.96 30.06 -10.68
CA GLN A 836 0.78 29.60 -9.94
C GLN A 836 1.21 28.55 -8.93
N MET A 837 0.47 28.46 -7.83
CA MET A 837 0.63 27.41 -6.84
C MET A 837 -0.75 26.93 -6.44
N HIS A 838 -0.92 25.61 -6.44
CA HIS A 838 -2.05 24.97 -5.81
C HIS A 838 -1.55 24.25 -4.56
N SER A 839 -2.18 24.51 -3.41
CA SER A 839 -1.78 23.97 -2.11
C SER A 839 -2.98 23.71 -1.21
N ASN A 840 -2.89 22.72 -0.33
CA ASN A 840 -3.92 22.48 0.69
C ASN A 840 -3.63 23.35 1.93
N PRO A 841 -4.58 24.20 2.39
CA PRO A 841 -4.35 25.16 3.47
C PRO A 841 -4.08 24.56 4.87
#